data_AF-A0A0L8VNT3-F1
#
_entry.id   AF-A0A0L8VNT3-F1
#
_cell.length_a   1.000
_cell.length_b   1.000
_cell.length_c   1.000
_cell.angle_alpha   90.00
_cell.angle_beta   90.00
_cell.angle_gamma   90.00
#
_symmetry.space_group_name_H-M   'P 1'
#
loop_
_entity.id
_entity.type
_entity.pdbx_description
1 polymer ?
#
loop_
_entity_poly.entity_id
_entity_poly.type
_entity_poly.pdbx_seq_one_letter_code
_entity_poly.pdbx_strand_id
1 'polypeptide(L)'
;MPAKIHISADGQFCDKDGNEIQLRGVNLDPSVKIPAKPFLSTHAPIENDTFFEDADKVSFINHPLVLDDIEQHIIRLKSLGYNTIRLPFTWESLEHAGPGQYDFDYMDYIVEVLTRINSVQQGMYIYLDPHQDVWSRFSGGSGAPLWTLYCAGFQPANFLATDAAILHNYYIDPKTGREVGKDEESYPKMVWPTNYFKLACQTMFTLFFGGKQYAPKCTINGENIQDYLQGRFNDAIMTLCARIKEKAPELFESNCIIGLESMNEPNCGYIGETNLDVIPKERNLKLGKTPTAFQSFMLGEGIECTIDQYKRTFFGFSKGKPCTINPKGKKAWLSAEERDAIDAKYNWERNPEWKPDTCIWKLHGVWEIQNGKRPVLLKPNYFSQPDATVFINNHFVDYYTGIYNKFREFDQELFIIIQPPVMKPPPNLQNSKILDNRTICACHFYDGMTLMYKTWNKRIGIDTYGLVNKKYSNPAFAVVLGENNIRKCIRKQLSEMQKDAKSMLGKKVPVFFTEIGIPFDMDDKKAYITNDYSSQTAALDALGFALEGSNLSYTLWCYCSINSHIWGDNWNNEDFSIWSPDDKPLYHDTRARTPTPEPSPASTVASVSTSTSKSGSSQPPSFIKPDNQLDLDSPSCTLKSDLSGFRALDAIMRPFPIKIHGRFEFAEFNLCNKSYLLKLVGKTTPEQITVPTYIFIPRHHFTPSRLSIRSSSGHYTYNTDYQVLEWFHEPGHQFIEICAKSKSRPNTPGSDTSNDLPAECVIS
;
A
#
# COMPACT_ATOMS: atom_id res chain seq x y z
N MET A 1 -18.69 11.30 14.24
CA MET A 1 -17.63 10.34 14.58
C MET A 1 -17.86 9.04 13.85
N PRO A 2 -16.79 8.30 13.51
CA PRO A 2 -16.91 6.96 12.93
C PRO A 2 -17.64 6.00 13.89
N ALA A 3 -18.31 4.99 13.35
CA ALA A 3 -18.96 3.96 14.17
C ALA A 3 -17.95 2.86 14.53
N LYS A 4 -18.10 2.22 15.68
CA LYS A 4 -17.26 1.07 16.03
C LYS A 4 -17.42 -0.05 14.99
N ILE A 5 -16.30 -0.59 14.52
CA ILE A 5 -16.27 -1.69 13.55
C ILE A 5 -16.32 -3.05 14.29
N HIS A 6 -17.18 -3.91 13.79
CA HIS A 6 -17.34 -5.30 14.18
C HIS A 6 -17.00 -6.21 13.01
N ILE A 7 -16.81 -7.51 13.29
CA ILE A 7 -16.54 -8.52 12.28
C ILE A 7 -17.69 -9.53 12.26
N SER A 8 -18.26 -9.76 11.08
CA SER A 8 -19.33 -10.74 10.89
C SER A 8 -18.81 -12.19 10.97
N ALA A 9 -19.71 -13.17 11.09
CA ALA A 9 -19.35 -14.58 11.07
C ALA A 9 -18.63 -15.04 9.77
N ASP A 10 -18.78 -14.27 8.69
CA ASP A 10 -18.18 -14.53 7.38
C ASP A 10 -16.92 -13.66 7.13
N GLY A 11 -16.44 -12.93 8.13
CA GLY A 11 -15.25 -12.10 8.04
C GLY A 11 -15.47 -10.85 7.20
N GLN A 12 -16.60 -10.17 7.38
CA GLN A 12 -16.87 -8.85 6.80
C GLN A 12 -16.82 -7.78 7.88
N PHE A 13 -16.33 -6.59 7.54
CA PHE A 13 -16.47 -5.42 8.41
C PHE A 13 -17.95 -5.04 8.49
N CYS A 14 -18.46 -4.82 9.70
CA CYS A 14 -19.86 -4.47 9.92
C CYS A 14 -20.07 -3.54 11.12
N ASP A 15 -21.24 -2.93 11.22
CA ASP A 15 -21.69 -2.29 12.45
C ASP A 15 -22.21 -3.31 13.49
N LYS A 16 -22.62 -2.82 14.66
CA LYS A 16 -23.17 -3.63 15.76
C LYS A 16 -24.40 -4.46 15.37
N ASP A 17 -25.14 -4.04 14.35
CA ASP A 17 -26.35 -4.70 13.87
C ASP A 17 -26.03 -5.65 12.69
N GLY A 18 -24.75 -5.78 12.35
CA GLY A 18 -24.21 -6.64 11.31
C GLY A 18 -24.41 -6.08 9.90
N ASN A 19 -24.62 -4.78 9.71
CA ASN A 19 -24.69 -4.16 8.38
C ASN A 19 -23.27 -4.04 7.83
N GLU A 20 -23.01 -4.56 6.63
CA GLU A 20 -21.65 -4.58 6.07
C GLU A 20 -21.16 -3.16 5.78
N ILE A 21 -19.91 -2.87 6.12
CA ILE A 21 -19.24 -1.58 5.91
C ILE A 21 -18.09 -1.80 4.92
N GLN A 22 -17.96 -0.90 3.95
CA GLN A 22 -16.78 -0.89 3.08
C GLN A 22 -15.78 0.18 3.55
N LEU A 23 -14.55 -0.23 3.81
CA LEU A 23 -13.44 0.67 4.13
C LEU A 23 -12.71 1.02 2.83
N ARG A 24 -12.73 2.31 2.45
CA ARG A 24 -12.04 2.83 1.27
C ARG A 24 -11.18 4.02 1.65
N GLY A 25 -9.94 4.01 1.21
CA GLY A 25 -8.96 4.96 1.71
C GLY A 25 -7.68 5.10 0.90
N VAL A 26 -6.71 5.72 1.54
CA VAL A 26 -5.33 5.90 1.05
C VAL A 26 -4.32 5.57 2.13
N ASN A 27 -3.10 5.30 1.70
CA ASN A 27 -1.90 5.44 2.50
C ASN A 27 -1.52 6.91 2.56
N LEU A 28 -1.44 7.48 3.77
CA LEU A 28 -1.19 8.89 4.03
C LEU A 28 -0.11 9.01 5.09
N ASP A 29 1.15 9.31 4.76
CA ASP A 29 1.70 9.79 3.49
C ASP A 29 3.08 9.13 3.30
N PRO A 30 3.49 8.71 2.09
CA PRO A 30 4.79 8.08 1.86
C PRO A 30 6.00 8.95 2.24
N SER A 31 5.83 10.27 2.41
CA SER A 31 6.89 11.18 2.86
C SER A 31 7.52 10.77 4.20
N VAL A 32 6.82 10.03 5.06
CA VAL A 32 7.36 9.49 6.33
C VAL A 32 8.55 8.54 6.13
N LYS A 33 8.78 8.07 4.89
CA LYS A 33 9.94 7.22 4.52
C LYS A 33 11.27 7.95 4.62
N ILE A 34 11.27 9.29 4.63
CA ILE A 34 12.48 10.12 4.63
C ILE A 34 12.41 11.18 5.74
N PRO A 35 13.57 11.63 6.28
CA PRO A 35 13.59 12.74 7.22
C PRO A 35 13.10 14.06 6.61
N ALA A 36 12.34 14.82 7.41
CA ALA A 36 11.86 16.15 7.05
C ALA A 36 12.94 17.23 7.28
N LYS A 37 13.79 17.06 8.30
CA LYS A 37 14.84 18.02 8.68
C LYS A 37 16.15 17.32 9.05
N PRO A 38 17.27 17.62 8.36
CA PRO A 38 17.27 18.20 7.00
C PRO A 38 16.40 17.33 6.07
N PHE A 39 15.88 17.92 4.99
CA PHE A 39 15.10 17.16 4.02
C PHE A 39 16.02 16.22 3.24
N LEU A 40 15.97 14.93 3.56
CA LEU A 40 16.89 13.91 3.05
C LEU A 40 16.15 12.92 2.15
N SER A 41 15.66 13.41 1.01
CA SER A 41 15.09 12.56 -0.02
C SER A 41 16.13 11.60 -0.64
N THR A 42 15.67 10.60 -1.39
CA THR A 42 16.60 9.68 -2.08
C THR A 42 17.34 10.36 -3.24
N HIS A 43 16.91 11.57 -3.63
CA HIS A 43 17.58 12.41 -4.61
C HIS A 43 18.40 13.55 -3.98
N ALA A 44 18.65 13.52 -2.66
CA ALA A 44 19.67 14.34 -2.03
C ALA A 44 21.05 13.67 -2.22
N PRO A 45 22.07 14.34 -2.80
CA PRO A 45 23.37 13.73 -3.04
C PRO A 45 24.10 13.43 -1.71
N ILE A 46 24.88 12.33 -1.70
CA ILE A 46 25.82 12.03 -0.61
C ILE A 46 27.20 12.56 -1.02
N GLU A 47 27.60 13.69 -0.46
CA GLU A 47 28.87 14.36 -0.77
C GLU A 47 30.00 14.00 0.20
N ASN A 48 29.65 13.67 1.45
CA ASN A 48 30.55 13.38 2.55
C ASN A 48 29.87 12.40 3.52
N ASP A 49 30.53 12.10 4.63
CA ASP A 49 30.04 11.16 5.62
C ASP A 49 28.89 11.72 6.49
N THR A 50 28.48 13.00 6.34
CA THR A 50 27.43 13.59 7.21
C THR A 50 26.07 12.90 7.06
N PHE A 51 25.80 12.30 5.89
CA PHE A 51 24.61 11.46 5.69
C PHE A 51 24.51 10.33 6.73
N PHE A 52 25.66 9.79 7.15
CA PHE A 52 25.79 8.74 8.17
C PHE A 52 26.08 9.32 9.56
N GLU A 53 26.96 10.32 9.68
CA GLU A 53 27.37 10.90 10.97
C GLU A 53 26.25 11.65 11.68
N ASP A 54 25.35 12.31 10.95
CA ASP A 54 24.22 13.07 11.49
C ASP A 54 22.90 12.27 11.47
N ALA A 55 22.97 10.96 11.24
CA ALA A 55 21.79 10.09 11.21
C ALA A 55 20.99 10.10 12.51
N ASP A 56 21.63 10.40 13.65
CA ASP A 56 21.03 10.49 14.97
C ASP A 56 20.51 11.90 15.32
N LYS A 57 20.55 12.85 14.38
CA LYS A 57 20.14 14.26 14.56
C LYS A 57 19.01 14.67 13.62
N VAL A 58 18.42 13.72 12.90
CA VAL A 58 17.34 13.98 11.95
C VAL A 58 16.00 14.19 12.68
N SER A 59 15.06 14.85 12.01
CA SER A 59 13.69 15.02 12.52
C SER A 59 12.68 14.64 11.44
N PHE A 60 11.63 13.95 11.86
CA PHE A 60 10.49 13.57 11.00
C PHE A 60 9.27 14.49 11.20
N ILE A 61 9.33 15.45 12.13
CA ILE A 61 8.29 16.48 12.31
C ILE A 61 8.04 17.21 10.98
N ASN A 62 6.77 17.39 10.64
CA ASN A 62 6.22 17.83 9.34
C ASN A 62 5.94 16.70 8.32
N HIS A 63 6.21 15.43 8.65
CA HIS A 63 5.67 14.27 7.94
C HIS A 63 4.74 13.48 8.87
N PRO A 64 3.56 13.01 8.42
CA PRO A 64 3.11 12.93 7.03
C PRO A 64 2.59 14.25 6.44
N LEU A 65 2.12 15.20 7.26
CA LEU A 65 1.50 16.45 6.80
C LEU A 65 1.87 17.62 7.70
N VAL A 66 2.22 18.77 7.13
CA VAL A 66 2.34 20.01 7.89
C VAL A 66 1.01 20.31 8.59
N LEU A 67 1.06 20.62 9.90
CA LEU A 67 -0.13 20.71 10.76
C LEU A 67 -1.24 21.63 10.23
N ASP A 68 -0.86 22.74 9.59
CA ASP A 68 -1.80 23.75 9.09
C ASP A 68 -2.53 23.31 7.82
N ASP A 69 -1.99 22.33 7.09
CA ASP A 69 -2.58 21.84 5.83
C ASP A 69 -3.50 20.61 6.06
N ILE A 70 -3.50 20.02 7.26
CA ILE A 70 -4.18 18.76 7.57
C ILE A 70 -5.67 18.83 7.21
N GLU A 71 -6.41 19.84 7.68
CA GLU A 71 -7.85 19.96 7.43
C GLU A 71 -8.14 19.89 5.93
N GLN A 72 -7.37 20.62 5.12
CA GLN A 72 -7.57 20.68 3.68
C GLN A 72 -7.28 19.33 3.00
N HIS A 73 -6.23 18.62 3.43
CA HIS A 73 -5.93 17.28 2.90
C HIS A 73 -7.01 16.26 3.25
N ILE A 74 -7.55 16.29 4.48
CA ILE A 74 -8.64 15.40 4.88
C ILE A 74 -9.94 15.73 4.15
N ILE A 75 -10.24 17.01 3.92
CA ILE A 75 -11.38 17.45 3.08
C ILE A 75 -11.28 16.87 1.66
N ARG A 76 -10.09 16.85 1.05
CA ARG A 76 -9.88 16.23 -0.28
C ARG A 76 -10.21 14.74 -0.26
N LEU A 77 -9.72 13.99 0.73
CA LEU A 77 -10.03 12.56 0.86
C LEU A 77 -11.53 12.32 1.06
N LYS A 78 -12.17 13.13 1.90
CA LYS A 78 -13.63 13.09 2.10
C LYS A 78 -14.42 13.41 0.83
N SER A 79 -13.89 14.29 -0.02
CA SER A 79 -14.51 14.62 -1.32
C SER A 79 -14.57 13.42 -2.27
N LEU A 80 -13.67 12.44 -2.12
CA LEU A 80 -13.69 11.16 -2.83
C LEU A 80 -14.64 10.12 -2.21
N GLY A 81 -15.30 10.45 -1.11
CA GLY A 81 -16.10 9.52 -0.31
C GLY A 81 -15.26 8.60 0.58
N TYR A 82 -13.94 8.83 0.69
CA TYR A 82 -13.07 7.94 1.45
C TYR A 82 -13.27 8.11 2.96
N ASN A 83 -13.14 7.01 3.69
CA ASN A 83 -13.41 6.93 5.13
C ASN A 83 -12.26 6.33 5.94
N THR A 84 -11.19 5.88 5.28
CA THR A 84 -10.10 5.14 5.92
C THR A 84 -8.72 5.70 5.53
N ILE A 85 -7.77 5.67 6.45
CA ILE A 85 -6.36 6.02 6.25
C ILE A 85 -5.50 4.90 6.83
N ARG A 86 -4.53 4.43 6.03
CA ARG A 86 -3.33 3.73 6.53
C ARG A 86 -2.29 4.81 6.84
N LEU A 87 -1.87 4.91 8.10
CA LEU A 87 -0.90 5.91 8.56
C LEU A 87 0.46 5.25 8.75
N PRO A 88 1.34 5.26 7.72
CA PRO A 88 2.70 4.76 7.86
C PRO A 88 3.51 5.62 8.82
N PHE A 89 4.44 4.98 9.53
CA PHE A 89 5.55 5.60 10.24
C PHE A 89 6.75 4.63 10.20
N THR A 90 7.97 5.13 10.28
CA THR A 90 9.17 4.29 10.24
C THR A 90 9.73 4.06 11.63
N TRP A 91 10.44 2.94 11.83
CA TRP A 91 11.16 2.71 13.09
C TRP A 91 12.20 3.82 13.35
N GLU A 92 12.86 4.30 12.30
CA GLU A 92 13.78 5.43 12.36
C GLU A 92 13.10 6.69 12.90
N SER A 93 11.87 6.99 12.46
CA SER A 93 11.13 8.15 12.97
C SER A 93 10.87 8.11 14.47
N LEU A 94 10.90 6.93 15.09
CA LEU A 94 10.68 6.76 16.53
C LEU A 94 11.97 6.65 17.34
N GLU A 95 13.06 6.15 16.74
CA GLU A 95 14.25 5.68 17.47
C GLU A 95 15.56 5.88 16.67
N HIS A 96 15.69 7.01 15.96
CA HIS A 96 16.89 7.32 15.16
C HIS A 96 18.15 7.54 16.00
N ALA A 97 18.02 8.07 17.22
CA ALA A 97 19.15 8.44 18.07
C ALA A 97 19.94 7.23 18.63
N GLY A 98 19.28 6.09 18.80
CA GLY A 98 19.87 4.87 19.34
C GLY A 98 18.85 3.96 20.01
N PRO A 99 19.22 2.71 20.32
CA PRO A 99 18.32 1.76 20.96
C PRO A 99 17.83 2.28 22.33
N GLY A 100 16.52 2.28 22.53
CA GLY A 100 15.82 2.80 23.71
C GLY A 100 15.75 4.34 23.79
N GLN A 101 16.21 5.07 22.78
CA GLN A 101 16.20 6.53 22.76
C GLN A 101 15.11 7.04 21.81
N TYR A 102 13.92 7.24 22.37
CA TYR A 102 12.72 7.59 21.61
C TYR A 102 12.61 9.08 21.30
N ASP A 103 12.16 9.41 20.10
CA ASP A 103 11.80 10.77 19.69
C ASP A 103 10.38 11.12 20.15
N PHE A 104 10.25 11.57 21.40
CA PHE A 104 8.96 11.98 21.96
C PHE A 104 8.39 13.25 21.32
N ASP A 105 9.24 14.11 20.73
CA ASP A 105 8.78 15.31 20.04
C ASP A 105 8.05 14.93 18.74
N TYR A 106 8.57 13.97 17.99
CA TYR A 106 7.89 13.40 16.84
C TYR A 106 6.62 12.63 17.24
N MET A 107 6.65 11.84 18.31
CA MET A 107 5.45 11.14 18.79
C MET A 107 4.34 12.14 19.18
N ASP A 108 4.69 13.23 19.87
CA ASP A 108 3.76 14.30 20.24
C ASP A 108 3.18 15.00 19.02
N TYR A 109 4.01 15.21 18.00
CA TYR A 109 3.56 15.72 16.72
C TYR A 109 2.57 14.75 16.03
N ILE A 110 2.80 13.43 16.07
CA ILE A 110 1.84 12.44 15.54
C ILE A 110 0.51 12.46 16.30
N VAL A 111 0.53 12.65 17.62
CA VAL A 111 -0.71 12.87 18.40
C VAL A 111 -1.47 14.07 17.85
N GLU A 112 -0.81 15.22 17.65
CA GLU A 112 -1.45 16.42 17.12
C GLU A 112 -1.99 16.20 15.69
N VAL A 113 -1.26 15.50 14.82
CA VAL A 113 -1.73 15.12 13.48
C VAL A 113 -3.04 14.34 13.58
N LEU A 114 -3.07 13.28 14.39
CA LEU A 114 -4.25 12.43 14.57
C LEU A 114 -5.43 13.21 15.15
N THR A 115 -5.19 14.07 16.15
CA THR A 115 -6.21 14.93 16.75
C THR A 115 -6.82 15.88 15.73
N ARG A 116 -6.00 16.50 14.88
CA ARG A 116 -6.49 17.36 13.79
C ARG A 116 -7.30 16.58 12.77
N ILE A 117 -6.87 15.38 12.37
CA ILE A 117 -7.66 14.53 11.46
C ILE A 117 -9.02 14.17 12.08
N ASN A 118 -9.04 13.80 13.37
CA ASN A 118 -10.26 13.45 14.11
C ASN A 118 -11.23 14.63 14.27
N SER A 119 -10.72 15.87 14.28
CA SER A 119 -11.54 17.09 14.37
C SER A 119 -12.32 17.41 13.08
N VAL A 120 -11.93 16.83 11.94
CA VAL A 120 -12.61 17.06 10.66
C VAL A 120 -13.96 16.33 10.66
N GLN A 121 -15.00 17.02 10.17
CA GLN A 121 -16.36 16.48 10.12
C GLN A 121 -16.40 15.09 9.45
N GLN A 122 -17.29 14.23 9.96
CA GLN A 122 -17.47 12.82 9.58
C GLN A 122 -16.36 11.86 10.03
N GLY A 123 -15.20 12.34 10.51
CA GLY A 123 -14.09 11.52 11.07
C GLY A 123 -13.46 10.53 10.08
N MET A 124 -12.33 9.92 10.41
CA MET A 124 -11.67 8.90 9.59
C MET A 124 -11.37 7.67 10.45
N TYR A 125 -11.45 6.48 9.86
CA TYR A 125 -10.83 5.28 10.43
C TYR A 125 -9.34 5.29 10.10
N ILE A 126 -8.49 5.11 11.10
CA ILE A 126 -7.04 5.15 10.97
C ILE A 126 -6.47 3.89 11.59
N TYR A 127 -5.58 3.23 10.86
CA TYR A 127 -4.74 2.18 11.42
C TYR A 127 -3.27 2.53 11.17
N LEU A 128 -2.45 2.17 12.15
CA LEU A 128 -1.04 2.52 12.19
C LEU A 128 -0.22 1.44 11.48
N ASP A 129 0.76 1.85 10.68
CA ASP A 129 1.58 0.94 9.88
C ASP A 129 3.08 1.16 10.18
N PRO A 130 3.73 0.20 10.88
CA PRO A 130 5.18 0.14 11.01
C PRO A 130 5.83 -0.14 9.65
N HIS A 131 6.11 0.94 8.93
CA HIS A 131 6.50 0.91 7.52
C HIS A 131 8.00 0.70 7.34
N GLN A 132 8.35 -0.13 6.36
CA GLN A 132 9.70 -0.32 5.88
C GLN A 132 9.67 -0.76 4.42
N ASP A 133 10.72 -0.39 3.69
CA ASP A 133 11.07 -0.99 2.41
C ASP A 133 12.56 -1.28 2.44
N VAL A 134 12.97 -2.49 2.05
CA VAL A 134 14.39 -2.87 1.95
C VAL A 134 15.21 -2.45 3.18
N TRP A 135 14.61 -2.67 4.35
CA TRP A 135 15.16 -2.45 5.69
C TRP A 135 15.34 -1.00 6.11
N SER A 136 16.13 -0.19 5.40
CA SER A 136 16.58 1.13 5.88
C SER A 136 16.96 2.06 4.73
N ARG A 137 16.90 3.39 4.93
CA ARG A 137 17.43 4.36 3.95
C ARG A 137 18.91 4.17 3.67
N PHE A 138 19.65 3.65 4.64
CA PHE A 138 21.08 3.32 4.52
C PHE A 138 21.36 2.03 3.72
N SER A 139 20.32 1.25 3.41
CA SER A 139 20.38 0.11 2.49
C SER A 139 19.58 0.35 1.20
N GLY A 140 19.34 1.62 0.85
CA GLY A 140 18.61 2.02 -0.36
C GLY A 140 17.09 1.95 -0.24
N GLY A 141 16.58 1.93 0.99
CA GLY A 141 15.18 1.73 1.34
C GLY A 141 14.59 2.79 2.27
N SER A 142 13.80 2.35 3.24
CA SER A 142 13.27 3.12 4.37
C SER A 142 12.88 2.18 5.52
N GLY A 143 12.73 2.69 6.75
CA GLY A 143 12.23 1.88 7.87
C GLY A 143 13.13 1.94 9.10
N ALA A 144 14.13 1.07 9.17
CA ALA A 144 15.00 0.89 10.33
C ALA A 144 16.09 1.98 10.46
N PRO A 145 16.40 2.44 11.68
CA PRO A 145 17.46 3.42 11.94
C PRO A 145 18.87 2.86 11.70
N LEU A 146 19.85 3.75 11.49
CA LEU A 146 21.24 3.41 11.16
C LEU A 146 21.87 2.44 12.16
N TRP A 147 21.59 2.63 13.45
CA TRP A 147 22.18 1.81 14.51
C TRP A 147 21.86 0.32 14.34
N THR A 148 20.78 -0.05 13.63
CA THR A 148 20.47 -1.47 13.36
C THR A 148 21.50 -2.14 12.44
N LEU A 149 22.08 -1.38 11.50
CA LEU A 149 23.15 -1.88 10.63
C LEU A 149 24.46 -2.01 11.42
N TYR A 150 24.76 -1.02 12.27
CA TYR A 150 25.88 -1.11 13.19
C TYR A 150 25.73 -2.26 14.18
N CYS A 151 24.52 -2.51 14.67
CA CYS A 151 24.15 -3.65 15.51
C CYS A 151 24.50 -4.97 14.82
N ALA A 152 24.31 -5.09 13.51
CA ALA A 152 24.78 -6.24 12.72
C ALA A 152 26.29 -6.20 12.36
N GLY A 153 27.03 -5.16 12.76
CA GLY A 153 28.45 -5.01 12.48
C GLY A 153 28.78 -4.47 11.08
N PHE A 154 27.78 -3.93 10.36
CA PHE A 154 28.00 -3.32 9.05
C PHE A 154 28.62 -1.91 9.16
N GLN A 155 29.38 -1.53 8.14
CA GLN A 155 29.86 -0.16 7.86
C GLN A 155 29.13 0.37 6.60
N PRO A 156 27.98 1.04 6.75
CA PRO A 156 27.12 1.43 5.62
C PRO A 156 27.76 2.41 4.63
N ALA A 157 28.73 3.23 5.08
CA ALA A 157 29.50 4.13 4.20
C ALA A 157 30.27 3.37 3.10
N ASN A 158 30.51 2.07 3.27
CA ASN A 158 31.21 1.23 2.29
C ASN A 158 30.26 0.41 1.39
N PHE A 159 28.94 0.58 1.49
CA PHE A 159 27.99 -0.23 0.73
C PHE A 159 28.07 -0.03 -0.78
N LEU A 160 28.34 1.20 -1.25
CA LEU A 160 28.56 1.46 -2.68
C LEU A 160 29.79 0.70 -3.21
N ALA A 161 30.91 0.75 -2.47
CA ALA A 161 32.15 0.10 -2.88
C ALA A 161 32.04 -1.43 -2.90
N THR A 162 31.24 -1.99 -1.99
CA THR A 162 31.05 -3.44 -1.83
C THR A 162 29.81 -3.98 -2.54
N ASP A 163 29.05 -3.12 -3.24
CA ASP A 163 27.73 -3.45 -3.83
C ASP A 163 26.75 -4.09 -2.83
N ALA A 164 26.91 -3.81 -1.54
CA ALA A 164 26.08 -4.36 -0.46
C ALA A 164 24.66 -3.79 -0.46
N ALA A 165 24.48 -2.60 -1.05
CA ALA A 165 23.21 -1.95 -1.34
C ALA A 165 23.38 -0.91 -2.47
N ILE A 166 22.29 -0.63 -3.18
CA ILE A 166 22.19 0.45 -4.17
C ILE A 166 21.37 1.57 -3.54
N LEU A 167 21.94 2.76 -3.42
CA LEU A 167 21.24 3.97 -2.98
C LEU A 167 21.08 4.92 -4.17
N HIS A 168 19.87 5.42 -4.38
CA HIS A 168 19.58 6.41 -5.45
C HIS A 168 20.42 7.69 -5.28
N ASN A 169 20.75 8.06 -4.04
CA ASN A 169 21.54 9.23 -3.71
C ASN A 169 22.89 9.30 -4.46
N TYR A 170 23.52 8.15 -4.73
CA TYR A 170 24.80 8.07 -5.47
C TYR A 170 24.66 8.27 -6.98
N TYR A 171 23.42 8.33 -7.48
CA TYR A 171 23.11 8.61 -8.88
C TYR A 171 22.71 10.08 -9.08
N ILE A 172 22.86 10.92 -8.06
CA ILE A 172 22.62 12.36 -8.14
C ILE A 172 23.95 13.07 -8.23
N ASP A 173 24.13 13.88 -9.26
CA ASP A 173 25.29 14.75 -9.39
C ASP A 173 25.20 15.85 -8.32
N PRO A 174 26.14 15.91 -7.36
CA PRO A 174 26.09 16.90 -6.29
C PRO A 174 26.20 18.34 -6.78
N LYS A 175 26.81 18.58 -7.95
CA LYS A 175 26.96 19.93 -8.50
C LYS A 175 25.65 20.46 -9.10
N THR A 176 24.85 19.58 -9.69
CA THR A 176 23.64 19.97 -10.42
C THR A 176 22.35 19.62 -9.68
N GLY A 177 22.40 18.74 -8.69
CA GLY A 177 21.22 18.20 -8.00
C GLY A 177 20.33 17.37 -8.92
N ARG A 178 20.86 16.90 -10.06
CA ARG A 178 20.11 16.12 -11.06
C ARG A 178 20.62 14.69 -11.09
N GLU A 179 19.74 13.78 -11.49
CA GLU A 179 20.15 12.41 -11.75
C GLU A 179 21.18 12.38 -12.89
N VAL A 180 22.25 11.60 -12.69
CA VAL A 180 23.32 11.41 -13.67
C VAL A 180 22.74 10.84 -14.96
N GLY A 181 23.08 11.46 -16.10
CA GLY A 181 22.39 11.27 -17.37
C GLY A 181 22.68 9.95 -18.10
N LYS A 182 22.05 9.79 -19.28
CA LYS A 182 22.13 8.59 -20.15
C LYS A 182 23.55 8.14 -20.53
N ASP A 183 24.52 9.04 -20.48
CA ASP A 183 25.89 8.78 -20.91
C ASP A 183 26.81 8.32 -19.75
N GLU A 184 26.37 8.45 -18.49
CA GLU A 184 27.20 8.22 -17.28
C GLU A 184 26.57 7.28 -16.23
N GLU A 185 25.57 6.47 -16.63
CA GLU A 185 24.85 5.45 -15.82
C GLU A 185 23.67 5.99 -14.98
N SER A 186 22.49 6.16 -15.62
CA SER A 186 21.24 6.59 -14.96
C SER A 186 20.68 5.56 -13.97
N TYR A 187 19.94 6.01 -12.94
CA TYR A 187 19.29 5.14 -11.96
C TYR A 187 18.19 4.28 -12.62
N PRO A 188 18.34 2.94 -12.73
CA PRO A 188 17.38 2.16 -13.49
C PRO A 188 16.00 2.10 -12.81
N LYS A 189 14.94 2.31 -13.59
CA LYS A 189 13.54 2.20 -13.10
C LYS A 189 13.31 0.86 -12.39
N MET A 190 12.77 0.91 -11.17
CA MET A 190 12.49 -0.26 -10.32
C MET A 190 13.74 -1.09 -9.95
N VAL A 191 14.92 -0.46 -9.84
CA VAL A 191 16.12 -1.16 -9.37
C VAL A 191 16.15 -1.32 -7.84
N TRP A 192 15.56 -0.40 -7.09
CA TRP A 192 15.60 -0.40 -5.62
C TRP A 192 15.15 -1.72 -4.97
N PRO A 193 14.10 -2.44 -5.44
CA PRO A 193 13.68 -3.66 -4.76
C PRO A 193 14.66 -4.82 -4.98
N THR A 194 15.65 -4.67 -5.88
CA THR A 194 16.76 -5.63 -5.98
C THR A 194 17.66 -5.62 -4.74
N ASN A 195 17.60 -4.57 -3.90
CA ASN A 195 18.28 -4.54 -2.61
C ASN A 195 17.82 -5.68 -1.70
N TYR A 196 16.58 -6.19 -1.82
CA TYR A 196 16.12 -7.41 -1.11
C TYR A 196 17.01 -8.64 -1.40
N PHE A 197 17.84 -8.59 -2.44
CA PHE A 197 18.77 -9.65 -2.82
C PHE A 197 20.26 -9.26 -2.70
N LYS A 198 20.56 -8.17 -1.98
CA LYS A 198 21.93 -7.74 -1.70
C LYS A 198 22.30 -7.95 -0.24
N LEU A 199 23.61 -7.93 0.03
CA LEU A 199 24.21 -8.31 1.30
C LEU A 199 23.53 -7.69 2.51
N ALA A 200 23.34 -6.36 2.51
CA ALA A 200 22.84 -5.63 3.67
C ALA A 200 21.42 -6.08 4.02
N CYS A 201 20.48 -5.91 3.09
CA CYS A 201 19.08 -6.22 3.32
C CYS A 201 18.83 -7.71 3.60
N GLN A 202 19.44 -8.61 2.82
CA GLN A 202 19.27 -10.05 3.03
C GLN A 202 19.81 -10.49 4.40
N THR A 203 20.94 -9.93 4.82
CA THR A 203 21.50 -10.24 6.14
C THR A 203 20.59 -9.72 7.24
N MET A 204 20.13 -8.47 7.16
CA MET A 204 19.26 -7.89 8.21
C MET A 204 17.95 -8.65 8.39
N PHE A 205 17.25 -9.01 7.32
CA PHE A 205 16.04 -9.84 7.43
C PHE A 205 16.33 -11.24 8.00
N THR A 206 17.46 -11.84 7.64
CA THR A 206 17.85 -13.16 8.18
C THR A 206 18.14 -13.07 9.68
N LEU A 207 18.81 -12.01 10.13
CA LEU A 207 19.07 -11.78 11.56
C LEU A 207 17.77 -11.49 12.31
N PHE A 208 16.90 -10.64 11.75
CA PHE A 208 15.63 -10.25 12.37
C PHE A 208 14.67 -11.42 12.52
N PHE A 209 14.58 -12.33 11.55
CA PHE A 209 13.61 -13.44 11.62
C PHE A 209 14.21 -14.78 12.07
N GLY A 210 15.51 -15.01 11.84
CA GLY A 210 16.16 -16.30 12.05
C GLY A 210 17.54 -16.22 12.68
N GLY A 211 17.90 -15.11 13.34
CA GLY A 211 19.20 -14.92 13.98
C GLY A 211 19.54 -16.00 15.01
N LYS A 212 18.56 -16.48 15.79
CA LYS A 212 18.78 -17.59 16.75
C LYS A 212 19.25 -18.87 16.07
N GLN A 213 18.68 -19.15 14.90
CA GLN A 213 18.97 -20.38 14.16
C GLN A 213 20.27 -20.25 13.33
N TYR A 214 20.43 -19.14 12.61
CA TYR A 214 21.47 -19.00 11.58
C TYR A 214 22.65 -18.13 12.01
N ALA A 215 22.51 -17.35 13.09
CA ALA A 215 23.56 -16.49 13.61
C ALA A 215 23.68 -16.58 15.15
N PRO A 216 23.81 -17.79 15.74
CA PRO A 216 23.82 -17.95 17.21
C PRO A 216 24.99 -17.24 17.91
N LYS A 217 26.10 -16.96 17.22
CA LYS A 217 27.22 -16.20 17.77
C LYS A 217 26.96 -14.70 17.82
N CYS A 218 25.94 -14.21 17.12
CA CYS A 218 25.57 -12.81 17.11
C CYS A 218 24.72 -12.50 18.33
N THR A 219 25.37 -12.30 19.48
CA THR A 219 24.71 -11.83 20.71
C THR A 219 25.21 -10.45 21.10
N ILE A 220 24.30 -9.65 21.66
CA ILE A 220 24.52 -8.29 22.17
C ILE A 220 23.91 -8.24 23.57
N ASN A 221 24.68 -7.81 24.56
CA ASN A 221 24.25 -7.72 25.97
C ASN A 221 23.65 -9.03 26.50
N GLY A 222 24.20 -10.17 26.07
CA GLY A 222 23.72 -11.51 26.43
C GLY A 222 22.48 -12.00 25.67
N GLU A 223 21.89 -11.19 24.80
CA GLU A 223 20.70 -11.52 24.00
C GLU A 223 21.08 -11.82 22.54
N ASN A 224 20.40 -12.76 21.88
CA ASN A 224 20.61 -12.96 20.43
C ASN A 224 20.11 -11.76 19.63
N ILE A 225 20.82 -11.39 18.56
CA ILE A 225 20.45 -10.25 17.72
C ILE A 225 19.02 -10.30 17.17
N GLN A 226 18.45 -11.50 16.98
CA GLN A 226 17.04 -11.66 16.62
C GLN A 226 16.12 -11.03 17.67
N ASP A 227 16.23 -11.49 18.92
CA ASP A 227 15.37 -11.06 20.01
C ASP A 227 15.64 -9.58 20.34
N TYR A 228 16.91 -9.15 20.29
CA TYR A 228 17.29 -7.76 20.49
C TYR A 228 16.63 -6.83 19.47
N LEU A 229 16.73 -7.13 18.16
CA LEU A 229 16.14 -6.28 17.12
C LEU A 229 14.60 -6.32 17.15
N GLN A 230 13.99 -7.50 17.31
CA GLN A 230 12.54 -7.62 17.42
C GLN A 230 12.00 -6.90 18.66
N GLY A 231 12.69 -7.02 19.79
CA GLY A 231 12.35 -6.35 21.04
C GLY A 231 12.33 -4.84 20.87
N ARG A 232 13.43 -4.25 20.36
CA ARG A 232 13.53 -2.79 20.14
C ARG A 232 12.51 -2.27 19.14
N PHE A 233 12.31 -2.98 18.03
CA PHE A 233 11.30 -2.63 17.03
C PHE A 233 9.89 -2.61 17.64
N ASN A 234 9.51 -3.67 18.34
CA ASN A 234 8.20 -3.78 18.97
C ASN A 234 8.03 -2.75 20.09
N ASP A 235 9.07 -2.50 20.90
CA ASP A 235 9.02 -1.52 21.99
C ASP A 235 8.85 -0.09 21.48
N ALA A 236 9.50 0.29 20.38
CA ALA A 236 9.32 1.59 19.75
C ALA A 236 7.87 1.79 19.29
N ILE A 237 7.29 0.79 18.60
CA ILE A 237 5.88 0.81 18.16
C ILE A 237 4.94 0.94 19.36
N MET A 238 5.14 0.11 20.40
CA MET A 238 4.28 0.14 21.58
C MET A 238 4.42 1.44 22.37
N THR A 239 5.60 2.07 22.35
CA THR A 239 5.82 3.40 22.95
C THR A 239 5.00 4.47 22.22
N LEU A 240 4.97 4.47 20.89
CA LEU A 240 4.10 5.36 20.12
C LEU A 240 2.61 5.12 20.46
N CYS A 241 2.16 3.86 20.44
CA CYS A 241 0.78 3.50 20.78
C CYS A 241 0.38 3.97 22.19
N ALA A 242 1.26 3.75 23.17
CA ALA A 242 1.06 4.22 24.54
C ALA A 242 1.01 5.74 24.62
N ARG A 243 1.89 6.44 23.90
CA ARG A 243 1.93 7.90 23.86
C ARG A 243 0.66 8.51 23.29
N ILE A 244 0.12 7.93 22.22
CA ILE A 244 -1.16 8.34 21.63
C ILE A 244 -2.31 8.13 22.62
N LYS A 245 -2.38 6.96 23.27
CA LYS A 245 -3.44 6.64 24.24
C LYS A 245 -3.38 7.49 25.51
N GLU A 246 -2.18 7.84 25.97
CA GLU A 246 -1.96 8.74 27.10
C GLU A 246 -2.44 10.16 26.80
N LYS A 247 -2.08 10.70 25.63
CA LYS A 247 -2.28 12.12 25.31
C LYS A 247 -3.60 12.45 24.62
N ALA A 248 -4.18 11.49 23.89
CA ALA A 248 -5.40 11.68 23.13
C ALA A 248 -6.31 10.43 23.20
N PRO A 249 -6.77 10.02 24.40
CA PRO A 249 -7.63 8.85 24.58
C PRO A 249 -8.93 8.93 23.76
N GLU A 250 -9.42 10.14 23.47
CA GLU A 250 -10.60 10.38 22.65
C GLU A 250 -10.49 9.82 21.23
N LEU A 251 -9.27 9.63 20.70
CA LEU A 251 -9.04 9.01 19.39
C LEU A 251 -9.47 7.54 19.36
N PHE A 252 -9.43 6.87 20.51
CA PHE A 252 -9.85 5.49 20.68
C PHE A 252 -11.35 5.43 21.02
N GLU A 253 -11.82 6.30 21.92
CA GLU A 253 -13.24 6.40 22.28
C GLU A 253 -14.12 6.75 21.09
N SER A 254 -13.61 7.58 20.18
CA SER A 254 -14.29 7.96 18.95
C SER A 254 -14.21 6.93 17.83
N ASN A 255 -13.46 5.83 18.01
CA ASN A 255 -13.14 4.86 16.97
C ASN A 255 -12.40 5.48 15.76
N CYS A 256 -11.65 6.56 15.97
CA CYS A 256 -10.76 7.10 14.94
C CYS A 256 -9.60 6.13 14.71
N ILE A 257 -8.90 5.72 15.78
CA ILE A 257 -7.88 4.68 15.69
C ILE A 257 -8.55 3.32 15.83
N ILE A 258 -8.36 2.46 14.83
CA ILE A 258 -8.98 1.14 14.77
C ILE A 258 -7.99 -0.02 14.93
N GLY A 259 -6.68 0.20 14.75
CA GLY A 259 -5.72 -0.89 14.84
C GLY A 259 -4.28 -0.57 14.48
N LEU A 260 -3.47 -1.63 14.49
CA LEU A 260 -2.04 -1.64 14.21
C LEU A 260 -1.72 -2.80 13.26
N GLU A 261 -0.97 -2.52 12.20
CA GLU A 261 -0.38 -3.53 11.31
C GLU A 261 0.93 -4.08 11.89
N SER A 262 1.24 -5.34 11.62
CA SER A 262 2.40 -6.01 12.23
C SER A 262 3.73 -5.41 11.77
N MET A 263 3.96 -5.40 10.45
CA MET A 263 5.16 -4.91 9.78
C MET A 263 4.88 -4.86 8.28
N ASN A 264 5.24 -3.77 7.63
CA ASN A 264 5.15 -3.67 6.18
C ASN A 264 6.03 -4.70 5.46
N GLU A 265 5.44 -5.46 4.54
CA GLU A 265 6.09 -6.33 3.55
C GLU A 265 7.30 -7.15 4.07
N PRO A 266 7.11 -8.03 5.07
CA PRO A 266 8.21 -8.79 5.65
C PRO A 266 8.89 -9.68 4.60
N ASN A 267 10.23 -9.72 4.64
CA ASN A 267 11.05 -10.51 3.72
C ASN A 267 11.83 -11.62 4.47
N CYS A 268 12.07 -12.74 3.81
CA CYS A 268 12.72 -13.91 4.40
C CYS A 268 14.26 -13.84 4.41
N GLY A 269 14.88 -12.82 3.79
CA GLY A 269 16.33 -12.72 3.66
C GLY A 269 16.90 -13.94 2.93
N TYR A 270 17.84 -14.65 3.57
CA TYR A 270 18.43 -15.90 3.06
C TYR A 270 17.61 -17.14 3.42
N ILE A 271 16.61 -17.04 4.30
CA ILE A 271 15.89 -18.22 4.82
C ILE A 271 15.16 -18.92 3.67
N GLY A 272 15.47 -20.20 3.47
CA GLY A 272 14.95 -21.02 2.37
C GLY A 272 15.86 -21.08 1.14
N GLU A 273 16.96 -20.32 1.09
CA GLU A 273 17.93 -20.41 -0.01
C GLU A 273 18.65 -21.77 0.00
N THR A 274 18.50 -22.52 -1.10
CA THR A 274 18.99 -23.91 -1.20
C THR A 274 20.43 -24.02 -1.66
N ASN A 275 20.94 -23.02 -2.37
CA ASN A 275 22.33 -22.95 -2.81
C ASN A 275 22.81 -21.49 -2.93
N LEU A 276 23.78 -21.13 -2.08
CA LEU A 276 24.32 -19.77 -1.98
C LEU A 276 25.22 -19.36 -3.15
N ASP A 277 25.66 -20.31 -3.98
CA ASP A 277 26.51 -20.03 -5.16
C ASP A 277 25.71 -19.87 -6.46
N VAL A 278 24.38 -19.89 -6.39
CA VAL A 278 23.50 -19.80 -7.55
C VAL A 278 22.46 -18.71 -7.35
N ILE A 279 22.14 -17.97 -8.41
CA ILE A 279 20.97 -17.10 -8.42
C ILE A 279 19.73 -17.99 -8.60
N PRO A 280 18.79 -18.05 -7.63
CA PRO A 280 17.64 -18.93 -7.72
C PRO A 280 16.83 -18.69 -9.00
N LYS A 281 16.30 -19.77 -9.57
CA LYS A 281 15.36 -19.67 -10.70
C LYS A 281 14.10 -18.89 -10.31
N GLU A 282 13.70 -19.03 -9.05
CA GLU A 282 12.43 -18.50 -8.53
C GLU A 282 12.51 -17.02 -8.16
N ARG A 283 13.70 -16.43 -8.24
CA ARG A 283 13.92 -15.00 -8.08
C ARG A 283 13.33 -14.29 -9.29
N ASN A 284 12.11 -13.77 -9.14
CA ASN A 284 11.38 -13.13 -10.23
C ASN A 284 11.95 -11.75 -10.61
N LEU A 285 12.60 -11.05 -9.67
CA LEU A 285 13.19 -9.73 -9.90
C LEU A 285 14.72 -9.84 -10.06
N LYS A 286 15.22 -9.59 -11.28
CA LYS A 286 16.65 -9.60 -11.62
C LYS A 286 16.97 -8.37 -12.47
N LEU A 287 17.51 -7.30 -11.88
CA LEU A 287 17.81 -6.07 -12.60
C LEU A 287 19.15 -5.49 -12.12
N GLY A 288 19.96 -4.99 -13.05
CA GLY A 288 21.29 -4.49 -12.75
C GLY A 288 22.22 -5.58 -12.20
N LYS A 289 23.14 -5.16 -11.34
CA LYS A 289 24.12 -5.99 -10.63
C LYS A 289 23.42 -7.00 -9.72
N THR A 290 23.47 -8.28 -10.09
CA THR A 290 22.74 -9.37 -9.41
C THR A 290 23.72 -10.43 -8.91
N PRO A 291 24.34 -10.24 -7.75
CA PRO A 291 25.26 -11.23 -7.18
C PRO A 291 24.51 -12.48 -6.67
N THR A 292 25.22 -13.61 -6.61
CA THR A 292 24.84 -14.73 -5.73
C THR A 292 25.02 -14.33 -4.26
N ALA A 293 24.46 -15.10 -3.33
CA ALA A 293 24.68 -14.84 -1.91
C ALA A 293 26.17 -14.93 -1.56
N PHE A 294 26.87 -15.95 -2.06
CA PHE A 294 28.30 -16.11 -1.83
C PHE A 294 29.13 -14.99 -2.45
N GLN A 295 28.80 -14.53 -3.66
CA GLN A 295 29.43 -13.34 -4.25
C GLN A 295 29.21 -12.09 -3.40
N SER A 296 28.02 -11.91 -2.84
CA SER A 296 27.73 -10.80 -1.92
C SER A 296 28.58 -10.88 -0.66
N PHE A 297 28.83 -12.09 -0.12
CA PHE A 297 29.70 -12.27 1.05
C PHE A 297 31.15 -11.92 0.74
N MET A 298 31.65 -12.34 -0.42
CA MET A 298 33.01 -12.03 -0.88
C MET A 298 33.20 -10.52 -1.08
N LEU A 299 32.27 -9.87 -1.80
CA LEU A 299 32.31 -8.42 -2.00
C LEU A 299 32.24 -7.65 -0.68
N GLY A 300 31.41 -8.11 0.28
CA GLY A 300 31.35 -7.54 1.62
C GLY A 300 32.66 -7.65 2.42
N GLU A 301 33.49 -8.65 2.12
CA GLU A 301 34.85 -8.81 2.69
C GLU A 301 35.93 -8.12 1.85
N GLY A 302 35.54 -7.27 0.91
CA GLY A 302 36.46 -6.50 0.08
C GLY A 302 37.11 -7.29 -1.05
N ILE A 303 36.60 -8.49 -1.35
CA ILE A 303 37.16 -9.40 -2.36
C ILE A 303 36.50 -9.12 -3.71
N GLU A 304 37.32 -8.85 -4.72
CA GLU A 304 36.86 -8.62 -6.09
C GLU A 304 36.08 -9.83 -6.64
N CYS A 305 34.91 -9.57 -7.24
CA CYS A 305 34.06 -10.60 -7.84
C CYS A 305 33.53 -10.18 -9.20
N THR A 306 33.46 -11.13 -10.13
CA THR A 306 32.70 -10.98 -11.37
C THR A 306 31.29 -11.52 -11.17
N ILE A 307 30.29 -10.66 -11.31
CA ILE A 307 28.89 -10.98 -11.06
C ILE A 307 28.06 -10.83 -12.33
N ASP A 308 26.88 -11.45 -12.32
CA ASP A 308 25.93 -11.32 -13.41
C ASP A 308 25.24 -9.95 -13.37
N GLN A 309 24.97 -9.43 -14.56
CA GLN A 309 24.13 -8.24 -14.74
C GLN A 309 22.90 -8.61 -15.55
N TYR A 310 21.76 -8.03 -15.18
CA TYR A 310 20.50 -8.24 -15.88
C TYR A 310 19.92 -6.93 -16.37
N LYS A 311 19.30 -6.99 -17.55
CA LYS A 311 18.54 -5.88 -18.13
C LYS A 311 17.10 -6.30 -18.38
N ARG A 312 16.19 -5.34 -18.24
CA ARG A 312 14.79 -5.53 -18.60
C ARG A 312 14.65 -5.65 -20.12
N THR A 313 13.83 -6.59 -20.56
CA THR A 313 13.37 -6.78 -21.94
C THR A 313 11.85 -6.94 -21.92
N PHE A 314 11.19 -6.98 -23.08
CA PHE A 314 9.74 -7.16 -23.18
C PHE A 314 9.24 -8.49 -22.57
N PHE A 315 10.07 -9.54 -22.57
CA PHE A 315 9.73 -10.85 -22.03
C PHE A 315 10.26 -11.07 -20.60
N GLY A 316 10.63 -9.99 -19.89
CA GLY A 316 11.21 -10.03 -18.56
C GLY A 316 12.72 -9.79 -18.56
N PHE A 317 13.42 -10.33 -17.57
CA PHE A 317 14.84 -10.03 -17.36
C PHE A 317 15.77 -10.94 -18.16
N SER A 318 16.71 -10.34 -18.87
CA SER A 318 17.74 -11.05 -19.64
C SER A 318 19.12 -10.79 -19.06
N LYS A 319 19.96 -11.83 -19.05
CA LYS A 319 21.35 -11.74 -18.62
C LYS A 319 22.15 -10.93 -19.66
N GLY A 320 22.80 -9.87 -19.21
CA GLY A 320 23.74 -9.05 -19.97
C GLY A 320 25.18 -9.52 -19.80
N LYS A 321 26.13 -8.65 -20.16
CA LYS A 321 27.57 -8.91 -19.95
C LYS A 321 27.88 -8.86 -18.44
N PRO A 322 28.59 -9.86 -17.87
CA PRO A 322 29.03 -9.81 -16.49
C PRO A 322 29.87 -8.55 -16.19
N CYS A 323 29.86 -8.11 -14.94
CA CYS A 323 30.66 -6.98 -14.45
C CYS A 323 31.54 -7.43 -13.29
N THR A 324 32.78 -6.96 -13.28
CA THR A 324 33.71 -7.14 -12.15
C THR A 324 33.60 -5.95 -11.21
N ILE A 325 33.33 -6.22 -9.94
CA ILE A 325 33.27 -5.23 -8.87
C ILE A 325 34.51 -5.41 -8.01
N ASN A 326 35.27 -4.33 -7.84
CA ASN A 326 36.45 -4.28 -6.99
C ASN A 326 36.24 -3.29 -5.84
N PRO A 327 36.02 -3.79 -4.60
CA PRO A 327 35.86 -2.92 -3.44
C PRO A 327 37.12 -2.15 -3.03
N LYS A 328 38.28 -2.42 -3.66
CA LYS A 328 39.59 -1.82 -3.36
C LYS A 328 39.99 -1.96 -1.89
N GLY A 329 39.68 -3.13 -1.31
CA GLY A 329 39.97 -3.44 0.09
C GLY A 329 38.98 -2.84 1.10
N LYS A 330 38.01 -2.01 0.67
CA LYS A 330 36.91 -1.58 1.55
C LYS A 330 36.02 -2.78 1.88
N LYS A 331 35.62 -2.87 3.14
CA LYS A 331 34.72 -3.91 3.64
C LYS A 331 33.39 -3.32 4.05
N ALA A 332 32.35 -4.13 3.94
CA ALA A 332 31.01 -3.80 4.43
C ALA A 332 30.93 -3.94 5.96
N TRP A 333 31.98 -4.39 6.63
CA TRP A 333 32.00 -4.68 8.06
C TRP A 333 32.87 -3.66 8.80
N LEU A 334 32.46 -3.29 10.01
CA LEU A 334 33.20 -2.35 10.86
C LEU A 334 34.58 -2.92 11.22
N SER A 335 35.60 -2.06 11.21
CA SER A 335 36.91 -2.36 11.78
C SER A 335 36.80 -2.59 13.29
N ALA A 336 37.88 -3.07 13.92
CA ALA A 336 37.90 -3.20 15.38
C ALA A 336 37.71 -1.84 16.07
N GLU A 337 38.40 -0.81 15.59
CA GLU A 337 38.35 0.54 16.14
C GLU A 337 36.98 1.20 15.95
N GLU A 338 36.41 1.08 14.74
CA GLU A 338 35.06 1.61 14.46
C GLU A 338 34.01 0.91 15.33
N ARG A 339 34.12 -0.42 15.45
CA ARG A 339 33.20 -1.21 16.26
C ARG A 339 33.31 -0.89 17.75
N ASP A 340 34.51 -0.77 18.29
CA ASP A 340 34.72 -0.43 19.71
C ASP A 340 34.12 0.95 20.04
N ALA A 341 34.27 1.92 19.14
CA ALA A 341 33.68 3.25 19.30
C ALA A 341 32.13 3.20 19.29
N ILE A 342 31.55 2.43 18.38
CA ILE A 342 30.08 2.29 18.27
C ILE A 342 29.51 1.49 19.45
N ASP A 343 30.17 0.40 19.83
CA ASP A 343 29.77 -0.44 20.95
C ASP A 343 29.83 0.37 22.26
N ALA A 344 30.84 1.24 22.43
CA ALA A 344 30.89 2.19 23.53
C ALA A 344 29.76 3.24 23.48
N LYS A 345 29.41 3.75 22.29
CA LYS A 345 28.31 4.72 22.12
C LYS A 345 26.96 4.15 22.57
N TYR A 346 26.67 2.88 22.24
CA TYR A 346 25.37 2.25 22.51
C TYR A 346 25.38 1.29 23.70
N ASN A 347 26.47 1.22 24.47
CA ASN A 347 26.66 0.28 25.58
C ASN A 347 26.40 -1.17 25.16
N TRP A 348 27.04 -1.59 24.06
CA TRP A 348 26.97 -2.96 23.57
C TRP A 348 28.17 -3.78 24.01
N GLU A 349 27.88 -4.90 24.65
CA GLU A 349 28.81 -6.00 24.85
C GLU A 349 28.44 -7.12 23.88
N ARG A 350 29.32 -7.40 22.93
CA ARG A 350 29.09 -8.46 21.96
C ARG A 350 29.78 -9.75 22.37
N ASN A 351 29.24 -10.86 21.87
CA ASN A 351 29.91 -12.15 22.03
C ASN A 351 31.40 -12.05 21.64
N PRO A 352 32.34 -12.50 22.49
CA PRO A 352 33.77 -12.52 22.16
C PRO A 352 34.12 -13.31 20.89
N GLU A 353 33.29 -14.30 20.52
CA GLU A 353 33.46 -15.03 19.26
C GLU A 353 33.07 -14.20 18.04
N TRP A 354 32.20 -13.20 18.18
CA TRP A 354 31.79 -12.32 17.09
C TRP A 354 32.90 -11.32 16.80
N LYS A 355 33.88 -11.73 15.99
CA LYS A 355 35.02 -10.87 15.66
C LYS A 355 34.63 -9.64 14.83
N PRO A 356 35.27 -8.47 15.04
CA PRO A 356 35.17 -7.33 14.13
C PRO A 356 35.71 -7.68 12.74
N ASP A 357 35.47 -6.79 11.77
CA ASP A 357 36.06 -6.86 10.43
C ASP A 357 35.81 -8.18 9.67
N THR A 358 34.74 -8.88 10.06
CA THR A 358 34.45 -10.25 9.63
C THR A 358 32.99 -10.40 9.22
N CYS A 359 32.75 -11.01 8.08
CA CYS A 359 31.43 -11.41 7.62
C CYS A 359 30.77 -12.37 8.60
N ILE A 360 29.54 -12.07 9.03
CA ILE A 360 28.77 -12.93 9.94
C ILE A 360 28.67 -14.37 9.42
N TRP A 361 28.52 -14.56 8.11
CA TRP A 361 28.39 -15.90 7.54
C TRP A 361 29.72 -16.65 7.51
N LYS A 362 30.85 -15.93 7.37
CA LYS A 362 32.19 -16.50 7.55
C LYS A 362 32.44 -16.87 9.02
N LEU A 363 32.01 -16.02 9.95
CA LEU A 363 32.05 -16.27 11.40
C LEU A 363 31.33 -17.58 11.78
N HIS A 364 30.25 -17.92 11.07
CA HIS A 364 29.48 -19.17 11.28
C HIS A 364 29.97 -20.36 10.44
N GLY A 365 31.12 -20.22 9.78
CA GLY A 365 31.74 -21.27 8.96
C GLY A 365 30.88 -21.66 7.74
N VAL A 366 30.11 -20.72 7.20
CA VAL A 366 29.39 -20.92 5.93
C VAL A 366 30.38 -20.94 4.78
N TRP A 367 31.43 -20.13 4.87
CA TRP A 367 32.52 -20.05 3.91
C TRP A 367 33.81 -19.59 4.61
N GLU A 368 34.95 -19.72 3.93
CA GLU A 368 36.25 -19.33 4.46
C GLU A 368 37.20 -18.82 3.36
N ILE A 369 38.38 -18.35 3.77
CA ILE A 369 39.50 -18.05 2.86
C ILE A 369 40.60 -19.08 3.09
N GLN A 370 40.74 -20.04 2.18
CA GLN A 370 41.80 -21.06 2.23
C GLN A 370 43.14 -20.47 1.78
N ASN A 371 44.21 -20.88 2.47
CA ASN A 371 45.60 -20.48 2.21
C ASN A 371 45.79 -18.95 2.13
N GLY A 372 44.94 -18.19 2.85
CA GLY A 372 44.97 -16.72 2.88
C GLY A 372 44.58 -16.02 1.58
N LYS A 373 44.15 -16.74 0.54
CA LYS A 373 43.86 -16.13 -0.78
C LYS A 373 42.61 -16.63 -1.48
N ARG A 374 42.14 -17.86 -1.21
CA ARG A 374 41.07 -18.48 -2.00
C ARG A 374 39.76 -18.53 -1.21
N PRO A 375 38.71 -17.79 -1.61
CA PRO A 375 37.38 -17.95 -1.04
C PRO A 375 36.80 -19.33 -1.37
N VAL A 376 36.26 -20.03 -0.38
CA VAL A 376 35.62 -21.34 -0.54
C VAL A 376 34.32 -21.37 0.25
N LEU A 377 33.22 -21.68 -0.44
CA LEU A 377 31.91 -21.93 0.16
C LEU A 377 31.88 -23.33 0.77
N LEU A 378 31.66 -23.43 2.08
CA LEU A 378 31.69 -24.69 2.83
C LEU A 378 30.29 -25.29 3.01
N LYS A 379 29.28 -24.44 3.21
CA LYS A 379 27.89 -24.83 3.47
C LYS A 379 26.95 -24.17 2.47
N PRO A 380 26.89 -24.65 1.21
CA PRO A 380 26.08 -24.02 0.17
C PRO A 380 24.59 -23.98 0.49
N ASN A 381 24.10 -24.90 1.31
CA ASN A 381 22.71 -25.04 1.71
C ASN A 381 22.45 -24.59 3.16
N TYR A 382 23.28 -23.69 3.72
CA TYR A 382 23.22 -23.30 5.14
C TYR A 382 21.84 -22.79 5.59
N PHE A 383 21.16 -22.04 4.72
CA PHE A 383 19.82 -21.49 4.99
C PHE A 383 18.69 -22.35 4.40
N SER A 384 19.04 -23.47 3.78
CA SER A 384 18.05 -24.35 3.17
C SER A 384 17.12 -24.91 4.23
N GLN A 385 15.86 -25.03 3.86
CA GLN A 385 14.84 -25.72 4.64
C GLN A 385 14.08 -26.65 3.68
N PRO A 386 13.52 -27.77 4.18
CA PRO A 386 12.81 -28.74 3.33
C PRO A 386 11.59 -28.16 2.61
N ASP A 387 11.02 -27.06 3.13
CA ASP A 387 9.82 -26.42 2.60
C ASP A 387 9.94 -24.89 2.64
N ALA A 388 9.60 -24.22 1.53
CA ALA A 388 9.56 -22.76 1.44
C ALA A 388 8.51 -22.14 2.38
N THR A 389 7.51 -22.90 2.82
CA THR A 389 6.54 -22.44 3.83
C THR A 389 7.13 -22.37 5.25
N VAL A 390 8.36 -22.84 5.47
CA VAL A 390 9.01 -22.83 6.79
C VAL A 390 9.19 -21.42 7.31
N PHE A 391 9.59 -20.46 6.46
CA PHE A 391 9.72 -19.07 6.89
C PHE A 391 8.37 -18.54 7.41
N ILE A 392 7.31 -18.67 6.59
CA ILE A 392 6.01 -18.07 6.91
C ILE A 392 5.36 -18.75 8.11
N ASN A 393 5.47 -20.07 8.26
CA ASN A 393 4.80 -20.81 9.34
C ASN A 393 5.63 -20.93 10.64
N ASN A 394 6.92 -20.58 10.63
CA ASN A 394 7.78 -20.67 11.81
C ASN A 394 8.40 -19.31 12.16
N HIS A 395 9.36 -18.82 11.36
CA HIS A 395 10.11 -17.60 11.69
C HIS A 395 9.24 -16.35 11.74
N PHE A 396 8.35 -16.18 10.75
CA PHE A 396 7.39 -15.09 10.75
C PHE A 396 6.36 -15.23 11.89
N VAL A 397 5.89 -16.45 12.17
CA VAL A 397 4.96 -16.72 13.26
C VAL A 397 5.58 -16.43 14.64
N ASP A 398 6.86 -16.74 14.84
CA ASP A 398 7.61 -16.40 16.06
C ASP A 398 7.60 -14.89 16.29
N TYR A 399 8.01 -14.11 15.28
CA TYR A 399 7.96 -12.66 15.31
C TYR A 399 6.53 -12.13 15.56
N TYR A 400 5.56 -12.61 14.79
CA TYR A 400 4.17 -12.14 14.88
C TYR A 400 3.57 -12.45 16.26
N THR A 401 3.93 -13.59 16.88
CA THR A 401 3.55 -13.92 18.25
C THR A 401 4.03 -12.86 19.24
N GLY A 402 5.26 -12.37 19.08
CA GLY A 402 5.84 -11.33 19.93
C GLY A 402 5.04 -10.02 19.90
N ILE A 403 4.79 -9.48 18.70
CA ILE A 403 4.02 -8.23 18.54
C ILE A 403 2.54 -8.43 18.90
N TYR A 404 1.95 -9.58 18.58
CA TYR A 404 0.57 -9.92 18.97
C TYR A 404 0.39 -9.88 20.48
N ASN A 405 1.27 -10.55 21.24
CA ASN A 405 1.17 -10.58 22.70
C ASN A 405 1.33 -9.18 23.31
N LYS A 406 2.35 -8.42 22.89
CA LYS A 406 2.57 -7.04 23.34
C LYS A 406 1.37 -6.14 23.02
N PHE A 407 0.82 -6.25 21.82
CA PHE A 407 -0.33 -5.43 21.42
C PHE A 407 -1.60 -5.82 22.19
N ARG A 408 -1.81 -7.11 22.48
CA ARG A 408 -2.93 -7.56 23.31
C ARG A 408 -2.78 -7.18 24.78
N GLU A 409 -1.57 -7.16 25.32
CA GLU A 409 -1.33 -6.60 26.66
C GLU A 409 -1.72 -5.11 26.74
N PHE A 410 -1.51 -4.36 25.65
CA PHE A 410 -1.89 -2.95 25.54
C PHE A 410 -3.39 -2.71 25.29
N ASP A 411 -4.02 -3.51 24.40
CA ASP A 411 -5.42 -3.36 24.05
C ASP A 411 -6.07 -4.66 23.52
N GLN A 412 -7.27 -4.97 24.02
CA GLN A 412 -8.03 -6.18 23.68
C GLN A 412 -9.09 -5.95 22.59
N GLU A 413 -9.41 -4.71 22.25
CA GLU A 413 -10.52 -4.35 21.37
C GLU A 413 -10.07 -3.82 20.00
N LEU A 414 -8.88 -3.24 19.91
CA LEU A 414 -8.29 -2.78 18.66
C LEU A 414 -7.88 -3.93 17.75
N PHE A 415 -7.95 -3.70 16.44
CA PHE A 415 -7.52 -4.67 15.46
C PHE A 415 -6.00 -4.78 15.40
N ILE A 416 -5.50 -6.01 15.37
CA ILE A 416 -4.14 -6.29 14.89
C ILE A 416 -4.25 -6.77 13.45
N ILE A 417 -3.45 -6.21 12.56
CA ILE A 417 -3.47 -6.54 11.14
C ILE A 417 -2.22 -7.36 10.83
N ILE A 418 -2.39 -8.65 10.55
CA ILE A 418 -1.30 -9.55 10.15
C ILE A 418 -0.99 -9.32 8.67
N GLN A 419 0.22 -8.86 8.39
CA GLN A 419 0.70 -8.68 7.02
C GLN A 419 1.72 -9.77 6.66
N PRO A 420 1.35 -10.74 5.81
CA PRO A 420 2.31 -11.71 5.28
C PRO A 420 3.18 -11.08 4.18
N PRO A 421 4.24 -11.77 3.72
CA PRO A 421 5.00 -11.36 2.54
C PRO A 421 4.09 -11.13 1.32
N VAL A 422 4.46 -10.15 0.49
CA VAL A 422 3.68 -9.68 -0.66
C VAL A 422 3.29 -10.83 -1.60
N MET A 423 2.01 -10.87 -1.99
CA MET A 423 1.45 -11.89 -2.90
C MET A 423 1.73 -13.34 -2.47
N LYS A 424 1.88 -13.61 -1.18
CA LYS A 424 1.97 -14.96 -0.61
C LYS A 424 0.77 -15.25 0.30
N PRO A 425 0.33 -16.52 0.38
CA PRO A 425 -0.63 -16.93 1.40
C PRO A 425 -0.10 -16.62 2.81
N PRO A 426 -0.97 -16.21 3.76
CA PRO A 426 -0.58 -16.01 5.15
C PRO A 426 -0.26 -17.35 5.85
N PRO A 427 0.34 -17.32 7.05
CA PRO A 427 0.59 -18.54 7.82
C PRO A 427 -0.69 -19.32 8.14
N ASN A 428 -0.57 -20.62 8.34
CA ASN A 428 -1.69 -21.45 8.77
C ASN A 428 -1.92 -21.26 10.27
N LEU A 429 -2.94 -20.48 10.64
CA LEU A 429 -3.24 -20.13 12.03
C LEU A 429 -4.68 -20.44 12.45
N GLN A 430 -5.45 -21.23 11.69
CA GLN A 430 -6.89 -21.47 11.96
C GLN A 430 -7.23 -21.88 13.40
N ASN A 431 -6.32 -22.54 14.11
CA ASN A 431 -6.49 -23.01 15.48
C ASN A 431 -5.46 -22.42 16.45
N SER A 432 -4.82 -21.33 16.07
CA SER A 432 -3.77 -20.70 16.86
C SER A 432 -4.34 -19.75 17.92
N LYS A 433 -3.64 -19.61 19.04
CA LYS A 433 -3.99 -18.64 20.11
C LYS A 433 -3.61 -17.20 19.77
N ILE A 434 -2.73 -17.02 18.78
CA ILE A 434 -2.33 -15.71 18.24
C ILE A 434 -3.26 -15.24 17.11
N LEU A 435 -4.51 -15.73 17.11
CA LEU A 435 -5.54 -15.37 16.18
C LEU A 435 -6.86 -15.23 16.94
N ASP A 436 -7.45 -14.04 16.93
CA ASP A 436 -8.69 -13.74 17.63
C ASP A 436 -9.72 -13.02 16.74
N ASN A 437 -10.87 -12.68 17.32
CA ASN A 437 -11.93 -11.95 16.62
C ASN A 437 -11.58 -10.48 16.29
N ARG A 438 -10.39 -10.03 16.69
CA ARG A 438 -9.82 -8.71 16.45
C ARG A 438 -8.55 -8.79 15.60
N THR A 439 -8.43 -9.84 14.77
CA THR A 439 -7.34 -9.99 13.81
C THR A 439 -7.84 -9.77 12.39
N ILE A 440 -7.13 -8.97 11.59
CA ILE A 440 -7.39 -8.70 10.16
C ILE A 440 -6.22 -9.25 9.35
N CYS A 441 -6.47 -9.87 8.19
CA CYS A 441 -5.41 -10.19 7.23
C CYS A 441 -5.19 -9.03 6.26
N ALA A 442 -3.98 -8.48 6.23
CA ALA A 442 -3.56 -7.55 5.21
C ALA A 442 -3.17 -8.27 3.91
N CYS A 443 -3.38 -7.61 2.78
CA CYS A 443 -3.00 -8.05 1.46
C CYS A 443 -2.46 -6.86 0.65
N HIS A 444 -1.34 -7.07 -0.02
CA HIS A 444 -0.75 -6.08 -0.94
C HIS A 444 -0.88 -6.59 -2.38
N PHE A 445 -1.30 -5.72 -3.30
CA PHE A 445 -1.42 -6.09 -4.70
C PHE A 445 -1.00 -4.97 -5.67
N TYR A 446 -0.22 -5.35 -6.66
CA TYR A 446 0.08 -4.53 -7.83
C TYR A 446 0.03 -5.41 -9.08
N ASP A 447 -0.54 -4.90 -10.17
CA ASP A 447 -0.47 -5.60 -11.46
C ASP A 447 0.99 -5.64 -11.92
N GLY A 448 1.57 -6.84 -11.99
CA GLY A 448 3.01 -7.02 -12.18
C GLY A 448 3.53 -6.43 -13.49
N MET A 449 2.75 -6.51 -14.57
CA MET A 449 3.13 -5.89 -15.86
C MET A 449 3.10 -4.37 -15.76
N THR A 450 2.00 -3.81 -15.24
CA THR A 450 1.84 -2.36 -15.10
C THR A 450 2.93 -1.77 -14.22
N LEU A 451 3.21 -2.40 -13.08
CA LEU A 451 4.25 -1.99 -12.13
C LEU A 451 5.65 -2.06 -12.76
N MET A 452 6.01 -3.20 -13.37
CA MET A 452 7.40 -3.43 -13.80
C MET A 452 7.81 -2.65 -15.03
N TYR A 453 6.87 -2.37 -15.93
CA TYR A 453 7.12 -1.59 -17.13
C TYR A 453 6.74 -0.12 -16.97
N LYS A 454 5.97 0.24 -15.93
CA LYS A 454 5.35 1.57 -15.76
C LYS A 454 4.56 1.96 -17.03
N THR A 455 3.68 1.07 -17.48
CA THR A 455 2.84 1.25 -18.68
C THR A 455 1.55 0.45 -18.55
N TRP A 456 0.43 0.94 -19.06
CA TRP A 456 -0.80 0.15 -19.16
C TRP A 456 -0.92 -0.54 -20.53
N ASN A 457 -0.80 -1.87 -20.56
CA ASN A 457 -0.92 -2.65 -21.80
C ASN A 457 -2.32 -3.27 -21.95
N LYS A 458 -3.12 -2.71 -22.86
CA LYS A 458 -4.49 -3.15 -23.14
C LYS A 458 -4.60 -4.49 -23.87
N ARG A 459 -3.49 -5.02 -24.39
CA ARG A 459 -3.48 -6.23 -25.23
C ARG A 459 -3.02 -7.46 -24.48
N ILE A 460 -2.03 -7.31 -23.60
CA ILE A 460 -1.37 -8.41 -22.92
C ILE A 460 -1.22 -8.06 -21.43
N GLY A 461 -1.76 -8.90 -20.56
CA GLY A 461 -1.54 -8.89 -19.11
C GLY A 461 -1.00 -10.24 -18.62
N ILE A 462 -0.69 -10.32 -17.32
CA ILE A 462 -0.17 -11.53 -16.68
C ILE A 462 -0.91 -11.78 -15.37
N ASP A 463 -1.33 -13.03 -15.14
CA ASP A 463 -1.76 -13.53 -13.83
C ASP A 463 -0.54 -13.62 -12.90
N THR A 464 -0.19 -12.48 -12.32
CA THR A 464 1.03 -12.29 -11.53
C THR A 464 0.97 -13.11 -10.24
N TYR A 465 -0.19 -13.12 -9.57
CA TYR A 465 -0.41 -13.92 -8.37
C TYR A 465 -0.26 -15.42 -8.64
N GLY A 466 -0.86 -15.92 -9.73
CA GLY A 466 -0.73 -17.31 -10.14
C GLY A 466 0.71 -17.69 -10.52
N LEU A 467 1.43 -16.78 -11.19
CA LEU A 467 2.85 -16.98 -11.54
C LEU A 467 3.75 -17.05 -10.30
N VAL A 468 3.63 -16.08 -9.39
CA VAL A 468 4.43 -15.99 -8.16
C VAL A 468 4.18 -17.17 -7.22
N ASN A 469 2.98 -17.75 -7.27
CA ASN A 469 2.60 -18.94 -6.48
C ASN A 469 2.67 -20.25 -7.28
N LYS A 470 3.40 -20.27 -8.41
CA LYS A 470 3.70 -21.46 -9.22
C LYS A 470 2.46 -22.28 -9.63
N LYS A 471 1.33 -21.61 -9.90
CA LYS A 471 0.09 -22.26 -10.35
C LYS A 471 0.20 -22.87 -11.75
N TYR A 472 1.22 -22.45 -12.53
CA TYR A 472 1.40 -22.84 -13.91
C TYR A 472 2.62 -23.73 -14.08
N SER A 473 2.48 -24.82 -14.83
CA SER A 473 3.60 -25.68 -15.26
C SER A 473 4.54 -24.98 -16.25
N ASN A 474 4.03 -23.98 -16.97
CA ASN A 474 4.80 -23.12 -17.87
C ASN A 474 4.32 -21.66 -17.69
N PRO A 475 5.22 -20.70 -17.43
CA PRO A 475 4.88 -19.27 -17.29
C PRO A 475 4.04 -18.69 -18.44
N ALA A 476 4.15 -19.24 -19.66
CA ALA A 476 3.34 -18.80 -20.81
C ALA A 476 1.83 -18.93 -20.57
N PHE A 477 1.39 -19.84 -19.69
CA PHE A 477 -0.03 -20.01 -19.34
C PHE A 477 -0.57 -18.94 -18.39
N ALA A 478 0.30 -18.09 -17.84
CA ALA A 478 -0.11 -16.91 -17.06
C ALA A 478 -0.51 -15.72 -17.95
N VAL A 479 -0.27 -15.78 -19.27
CA VAL A 479 -0.54 -14.68 -20.20
C VAL A 479 -2.04 -14.52 -20.43
N VAL A 480 -2.52 -13.29 -20.35
CA VAL A 480 -3.93 -12.91 -20.55
C VAL A 480 -4.04 -11.95 -21.71
N LEU A 481 -4.96 -12.22 -22.65
CA LEU A 481 -5.13 -11.44 -23.88
C LEU A 481 -6.41 -10.59 -23.85
N GLY A 482 -6.24 -9.30 -24.12
CA GLY A 482 -7.31 -8.31 -24.24
C GLY A 482 -7.76 -7.69 -22.92
N GLU A 483 -7.99 -6.37 -22.92
CA GLU A 483 -8.28 -5.55 -21.75
C GLU A 483 -9.43 -6.10 -20.89
N ASN A 484 -10.51 -6.57 -21.50
CA ASN A 484 -11.63 -7.18 -20.77
C ASN A 484 -11.22 -8.43 -19.97
N ASN A 485 -10.34 -9.26 -20.52
CA ASN A 485 -9.84 -10.44 -19.81
C ASN A 485 -8.80 -10.06 -18.76
N ILE A 486 -7.98 -9.02 -19.00
CA ILE A 486 -7.05 -8.47 -18.01
C ILE A 486 -7.83 -8.00 -16.78
N ARG A 487 -8.91 -7.23 -16.96
CA ARG A 487 -9.80 -6.79 -15.87
C ARG A 487 -10.37 -7.97 -15.08
N LYS A 488 -10.89 -8.99 -15.77
CA LYS A 488 -11.40 -10.22 -15.14
C LYS A 488 -10.31 -10.99 -14.41
N CYS A 489 -9.09 -11.01 -14.94
CA CYS A 489 -7.93 -11.63 -14.31
C CYS A 489 -7.53 -10.91 -13.01
N ILE A 490 -7.49 -9.58 -12.99
CA ILE A 490 -7.23 -8.83 -11.75
C ILE A 490 -8.29 -9.18 -10.69
N ARG A 491 -9.59 -9.15 -11.05
CA ARG A 491 -10.68 -9.57 -10.14
C ARG A 491 -10.48 -10.99 -9.61
N LYS A 492 -10.11 -11.93 -10.48
CA LYS A 492 -9.82 -13.32 -10.11
C LYS A 492 -8.67 -13.39 -9.11
N GLN A 493 -7.56 -12.71 -9.35
CA GLN A 493 -6.39 -12.68 -8.46
C GLN A 493 -6.75 -12.17 -7.07
N LEU A 494 -7.47 -11.03 -6.97
CA LEU A 494 -7.89 -10.49 -5.67
C LEU A 494 -8.82 -11.46 -4.91
N SER A 495 -9.77 -12.08 -5.62
CA SER A 495 -10.65 -13.11 -5.02
C SER A 495 -9.85 -14.33 -4.54
N GLU A 496 -8.84 -14.76 -5.29
CA GLU A 496 -7.98 -15.88 -4.90
C GLU A 496 -7.17 -15.54 -3.64
N MET A 497 -6.58 -14.35 -3.55
CA MET A 497 -5.89 -13.89 -2.34
C MET A 497 -6.83 -13.90 -1.12
N GLN A 498 -8.07 -13.43 -1.27
CA GLN A 498 -9.06 -13.48 -0.20
C GLN A 498 -9.39 -14.93 0.22
N LYS A 499 -9.53 -15.84 -0.74
CA LYS A 499 -9.78 -17.27 -0.47
C LYS A 499 -8.60 -17.91 0.24
N ASP A 500 -7.38 -17.63 -0.21
CA ASP A 500 -6.16 -18.17 0.39
C ASP A 500 -6.04 -17.70 1.84
N ALA A 501 -6.26 -16.40 2.10
CA ALA A 501 -6.28 -15.86 3.46
C ALA A 501 -7.32 -16.55 4.36
N LYS A 502 -8.58 -16.69 3.90
CA LYS A 502 -9.63 -17.40 4.65
C LYS A 502 -9.33 -18.89 4.83
N SER A 503 -8.61 -19.51 3.89
CA SER A 503 -8.23 -20.91 3.98
C SER A 503 -7.08 -21.16 4.96
N MET A 504 -6.28 -20.14 5.28
CA MET A 504 -5.13 -20.26 6.17
C MET A 504 -5.43 -19.73 7.58
N LEU A 505 -6.25 -18.68 7.69
CA LEU A 505 -6.58 -18.02 8.96
C LEU A 505 -8.01 -18.33 9.43
N GLY A 506 -8.88 -18.82 8.56
CA GLY A 506 -10.27 -19.16 8.89
C GLY A 506 -11.29 -18.13 8.42
N LYS A 507 -12.54 -18.56 8.28
CA LYS A 507 -13.61 -17.78 7.62
C LYS A 507 -13.97 -16.46 8.29
N LYS A 508 -13.77 -16.36 9.60
CA LYS A 508 -14.09 -15.17 10.41
C LYS A 508 -13.06 -14.05 10.26
N VAL A 509 -11.89 -14.32 9.70
CA VAL A 509 -10.83 -13.31 9.56
C VAL A 509 -11.14 -12.45 8.34
N PRO A 510 -11.35 -11.13 8.51
CA PRO A 510 -11.55 -10.22 7.40
C PRO A 510 -10.25 -10.04 6.61
N VAL A 511 -10.40 -9.77 5.32
CA VAL A 511 -9.29 -9.47 4.41
C VAL A 511 -9.37 -8.01 4.01
N PHE A 512 -8.27 -7.30 4.19
CA PHE A 512 -8.14 -5.88 3.85
C PHE A 512 -6.95 -5.71 2.90
N PHE A 513 -7.19 -5.11 1.74
CA PHE A 513 -6.11 -4.70 0.85
C PHE A 513 -5.50 -3.39 1.36
N THR A 514 -4.62 -3.51 2.36
CA THR A 514 -3.96 -2.36 3.02
C THR A 514 -3.05 -1.58 2.08
N GLU A 515 -2.67 -2.19 0.95
CA GLU A 515 -1.96 -1.50 -0.13
C GLU A 515 -2.33 -2.04 -1.51
N ILE A 516 -2.73 -1.14 -2.40
CA ILE A 516 -3.03 -1.46 -3.80
C ILE A 516 -2.91 -0.20 -4.67
N GLY A 517 -2.43 -0.30 -5.90
CA GLY A 517 -2.30 0.90 -6.74
C GLY A 517 -1.71 0.68 -8.12
N ILE A 518 -1.38 1.79 -8.77
CA ILE A 518 -0.72 1.85 -10.08
C ILE A 518 0.30 3.01 -10.09
N PRO A 519 1.41 2.89 -10.86
CA PRO A 519 2.31 4.01 -11.05
C PRO A 519 1.63 5.11 -11.88
N PHE A 520 1.77 6.37 -11.50
CA PHE A 520 1.31 7.53 -12.25
C PHE A 520 2.35 8.03 -13.27
N ASP A 521 3.63 7.74 -13.07
CA ASP A 521 4.71 8.10 -13.99
C ASP A 521 4.80 7.18 -15.22
N MET A 522 3.66 6.64 -15.66
CA MET A 522 3.58 5.74 -16.81
C MET A 522 4.03 6.41 -18.10
N ASP A 523 4.45 5.56 -19.05
CA ASP A 523 4.76 5.97 -20.42
C ASP A 523 5.78 7.13 -20.44
N ASP A 524 6.81 7.03 -19.58
CA ASP A 524 7.86 8.04 -19.38
C ASP A 524 7.29 9.42 -18.99
N LYS A 525 6.36 9.43 -18.01
CA LYS A 525 5.74 10.67 -17.48
C LYS A 525 4.95 11.47 -18.52
N LYS A 526 4.51 10.83 -19.60
CA LYS A 526 3.80 11.49 -20.71
C LYS A 526 2.64 12.37 -20.23
N ALA A 527 1.85 11.86 -19.27
CA ALA A 527 0.68 12.56 -18.73
C ALA A 527 1.01 13.94 -18.13
N TYR A 528 2.23 14.14 -17.61
CA TYR A 528 2.62 15.39 -16.94
C TYR A 528 2.90 16.53 -17.93
N ILE A 529 3.17 16.17 -19.19
CA ILE A 529 3.36 17.11 -20.28
C ILE A 529 2.05 17.31 -21.05
N THR A 530 1.31 16.22 -21.30
CA THR A 530 0.12 16.26 -22.17
C THR A 530 -1.19 16.50 -21.42
N ASN A 531 -1.19 16.40 -20.09
CA ASN A 531 -2.37 16.33 -19.24
C ASN A 531 -3.35 15.19 -19.65
N ASP A 532 -2.83 14.14 -20.29
CA ASP A 532 -3.60 12.98 -20.72
C ASP A 532 -3.28 11.78 -19.83
N TYR A 533 -4.12 11.58 -18.82
CA TYR A 533 -4.04 10.47 -17.88
C TYR A 533 -4.77 9.20 -18.36
N SER A 534 -5.06 9.05 -19.65
CA SER A 534 -5.89 7.93 -20.15
C SER A 534 -5.32 6.54 -19.82
N SER A 535 -3.99 6.35 -19.81
CA SER A 535 -3.35 5.10 -19.38
C SER A 535 -3.63 4.81 -17.90
N GLN A 536 -3.42 5.80 -17.04
CA GLN A 536 -3.62 5.73 -15.59
C GLN A 536 -5.10 5.52 -15.25
N THR A 537 -6.00 6.25 -15.92
CA THR A 537 -7.46 6.09 -15.80
C THR A 537 -7.90 4.68 -16.19
N ALA A 538 -7.38 4.12 -17.28
CA ALA A 538 -7.75 2.76 -17.71
C ALA A 538 -7.23 1.68 -16.75
N ALA A 539 -6.00 1.83 -16.25
CA ALA A 539 -5.42 0.92 -15.27
C ALA A 539 -6.17 0.97 -13.92
N LEU A 540 -6.46 2.17 -13.41
CA LEU A 540 -7.26 2.37 -12.19
C LEU A 540 -8.70 1.87 -12.36
N ASP A 541 -9.32 2.06 -13.52
CA ASP A 541 -10.67 1.55 -13.75
C ASP A 541 -10.69 0.01 -13.78
N ALA A 542 -9.64 -0.64 -14.30
CA ALA A 542 -9.49 -2.09 -14.24
C ALA A 542 -9.33 -2.59 -12.79
N LEU A 543 -8.58 -1.86 -11.97
CA LEU A 543 -8.43 -2.13 -10.54
C LEU A 543 -9.74 -1.90 -9.77
N GLY A 544 -10.41 -0.79 -10.02
CA GLY A 544 -11.70 -0.43 -9.43
C GLY A 544 -12.78 -1.47 -9.73
N PHE A 545 -12.85 -1.94 -10.98
CA PHE A 545 -13.71 -3.05 -11.42
C PHE A 545 -13.47 -4.34 -10.63
N ALA A 546 -12.22 -4.63 -10.27
CA ALA A 546 -11.89 -5.81 -9.48
C ALA A 546 -12.33 -5.64 -8.01
N LEU A 547 -12.03 -4.49 -7.41
CA LEU A 547 -12.34 -4.17 -6.02
C LEU A 547 -13.85 -4.11 -5.73
N GLU A 548 -14.60 -3.39 -6.58
CA GLU A 548 -16.04 -3.19 -6.39
C GLU A 548 -16.84 -4.48 -6.63
N GLY A 549 -16.42 -5.31 -7.58
CA GLY A 549 -17.06 -6.59 -7.88
C GLY A 549 -16.99 -7.63 -6.76
N SER A 550 -16.20 -7.38 -5.72
CA SER A 550 -16.06 -8.28 -4.56
C SER A 550 -16.19 -7.55 -3.21
N ASN A 551 -16.68 -6.30 -3.23
CA ASN A 551 -16.82 -5.42 -2.06
C ASN A 551 -15.56 -5.36 -1.18
N LEU A 552 -14.38 -5.42 -1.81
CA LEU A 552 -13.13 -5.47 -1.07
C LEU A 552 -12.85 -4.11 -0.43
N SER A 553 -12.46 -4.14 0.84
CA SER A 553 -11.93 -2.95 1.51
C SER A 553 -10.49 -2.74 1.06
N TYR A 554 -10.10 -1.48 0.83
CA TYR A 554 -8.76 -1.15 0.34
C TYR A 554 -8.29 0.25 0.72
N THR A 555 -6.97 0.43 0.76
CA THR A 555 -6.28 1.72 0.82
C THR A 555 -5.33 1.84 -0.36
N LEU A 556 -5.47 2.89 -1.17
CA LEU A 556 -4.60 3.11 -2.32
C LEU A 556 -3.20 3.50 -1.86
N TRP A 557 -2.17 2.93 -2.48
CA TRP A 557 -0.84 3.55 -2.50
C TRP A 557 -0.84 4.53 -3.67
N CYS A 558 -0.85 5.84 -3.45
CA CYS A 558 -0.87 6.56 -2.16
C CYS A 558 -1.48 7.97 -2.25
N TYR A 559 -1.58 8.71 -1.13
CA TYR A 559 -1.78 10.16 -1.13
C TYR A 559 -0.51 10.82 -0.59
N CYS A 560 0.19 11.59 -1.43
CA CYS A 560 1.45 12.26 -1.10
C CYS A 560 1.32 13.77 -1.30
N SER A 561 1.31 14.48 -0.19
CA SER A 561 1.17 15.93 -0.04
C SER A 561 2.33 16.72 -0.63
N ILE A 562 3.52 16.13 -0.69
CA ILE A 562 4.74 16.73 -1.25
C ILE A 562 5.16 16.07 -2.57
N ASN A 563 4.24 15.38 -3.25
CA ASN A 563 4.52 14.77 -4.54
C ASN A 563 4.92 15.83 -5.59
N SER A 564 5.65 15.43 -6.61
CA SER A 564 5.97 16.28 -7.77
C SER A 564 6.04 15.48 -9.06
N HIS A 565 5.81 16.12 -10.20
CA HIS A 565 6.02 15.48 -11.51
C HIS A 565 7.49 15.07 -11.74
N ILE A 566 8.43 15.79 -11.13
CA ILE A 566 9.87 15.56 -11.29
C ILE A 566 10.32 14.32 -10.52
N TRP A 567 9.96 14.19 -9.24
CA TRP A 567 10.50 13.15 -8.36
C TRP A 567 9.46 12.17 -7.83
N GLY A 568 8.19 12.34 -8.19
CA GLY A 568 7.11 11.55 -7.63
C GLY A 568 6.97 11.81 -6.15
N ASP A 569 6.93 10.77 -5.33
CA ASP A 569 6.80 10.87 -3.86
C ASP A 569 8.11 11.21 -3.12
N ASN A 570 9.17 11.56 -3.86
CA ASN A 570 10.52 11.87 -3.37
C ASN A 570 11.32 10.66 -2.88
N TRP A 571 10.86 9.43 -3.17
CA TRP A 571 11.53 8.21 -2.76
C TRP A 571 11.73 7.25 -3.94
N ASN A 572 12.99 6.95 -4.27
CA ASN A 572 13.42 5.95 -5.27
C ASN A 572 12.74 6.03 -6.65
N ASN A 573 12.39 7.23 -7.12
CA ASN A 573 11.62 7.49 -8.35
C ASN A 573 10.25 6.76 -8.37
N GLU A 574 9.65 6.51 -7.20
CA GLU A 574 8.28 6.08 -7.09
C GLU A 574 7.31 7.24 -7.31
N ASP A 575 6.19 6.94 -7.96
CA ASP A 575 5.13 7.91 -8.12
C ASP A 575 3.81 7.17 -8.24
N PHE A 576 3.22 6.82 -7.09
CA PHE A 576 1.94 6.14 -7.01
C PHE A 576 0.82 7.06 -6.54
N SER A 577 1.13 8.34 -6.31
CA SER A 577 0.18 9.17 -5.62
C SER A 577 -1.00 9.55 -6.50
N ILE A 578 -2.20 9.47 -5.94
CA ILE A 578 -3.42 9.91 -6.61
C ILE A 578 -3.54 11.43 -6.71
N TRP A 579 -2.67 12.17 -6.02
CA TRP A 579 -2.73 13.62 -5.90
C TRP A 579 -1.34 14.24 -6.04
N SER A 580 -1.25 15.42 -6.66
CA SER A 580 -0.02 16.20 -6.73
C SER A 580 -0.34 17.70 -6.65
N PRO A 581 0.47 18.51 -5.95
CA PRO A 581 0.34 19.96 -5.98
C PRO A 581 0.54 20.52 -7.40
N ASP A 582 1.37 19.89 -8.23
CA ASP A 582 1.65 20.31 -9.61
C ASP A 582 0.40 20.22 -10.51
N ASP A 583 -0.59 19.39 -10.14
CA ASP A 583 -1.83 19.18 -10.90
C ASP A 583 -2.97 20.12 -10.45
N LYS A 584 -2.77 20.95 -9.42
CA LYS A 584 -3.80 21.92 -8.96
C LYS A 584 -4.20 22.94 -10.04
N PRO A 585 -3.26 23.60 -10.76
CA PRO A 585 -3.63 24.61 -11.76
C PRO A 585 -4.48 24.04 -12.91
N LEU A 586 -4.24 22.77 -13.26
CA LEU A 586 -4.91 22.09 -14.38
C LEU A 586 -6.42 21.89 -14.15
N TYR A 587 -6.84 21.78 -12.88
CA TYR A 587 -8.24 21.68 -12.53
C TYR A 587 -9.01 22.96 -12.90
N HIS A 588 -8.41 24.14 -12.70
CA HIS A 588 -9.05 25.42 -13.00
C HIS A 588 -9.18 25.67 -14.51
N ASP A 589 -8.17 25.31 -15.31
CA ASP A 589 -8.21 25.46 -16.77
C ASP A 589 -9.25 24.53 -17.43
N THR A 590 -9.40 23.30 -16.93
CA THR A 590 -10.38 22.34 -17.45
C THR A 590 -11.82 22.80 -17.15
N ARG A 591 -12.04 23.41 -15.98
CA ARG A 591 -13.34 23.97 -15.61
C ARG A 591 -13.65 25.27 -16.35
N ALA A 592 -12.66 26.13 -16.62
CA ALA A 592 -12.82 27.36 -17.40
C ALA A 592 -13.24 27.08 -18.87
N ARG A 593 -12.85 25.93 -19.43
CA ARG A 593 -13.31 25.47 -20.76
C ARG A 593 -14.75 24.93 -20.78
N THR A 594 -15.39 24.77 -19.63
CA THR A 594 -16.75 24.26 -19.49
C THR A 594 -17.64 25.32 -18.83
N PRO A 595 -18.37 26.17 -19.58
CA PRO A 595 -19.11 27.27 -18.99
C PRO A 595 -20.26 26.71 -18.14
N THR A 596 -20.25 27.04 -16.85
CA THR A 596 -21.39 26.82 -15.95
C THR A 596 -21.89 28.22 -15.55
N PRO A 597 -23.16 28.60 -15.78
CA PRO A 597 -23.67 29.89 -15.33
C PRO A 597 -23.81 29.89 -13.80
N GLU A 598 -23.39 30.97 -13.14
CA GLU A 598 -23.65 31.18 -11.71
C GLU A 598 -25.14 31.42 -11.44
N PRO A 599 -25.77 30.75 -10.46
CA PRO A 599 -27.14 31.06 -10.07
C PRO A 599 -27.20 32.20 -9.04
N SER A 600 -28.13 33.13 -9.27
CA SER A 600 -28.52 34.22 -8.36
C SER A 600 -29.33 33.70 -7.15
N PRO A 601 -29.34 34.41 -6.01
CA PRO A 601 -29.89 33.89 -4.77
C PRO A 601 -31.41 34.12 -4.68
N ALA A 602 -32.18 33.05 -4.50
CA ALA A 602 -33.51 33.12 -3.92
C ALA A 602 -33.82 31.83 -3.13
N SER A 603 -34.03 32.01 -1.84
CA SER A 603 -34.29 30.99 -0.82
C SER A 603 -35.78 30.67 -0.71
N THR A 604 -36.15 29.38 -0.69
CA THR A 604 -37.30 28.91 0.09
C THR A 604 -37.13 27.43 0.45
N VAL A 605 -37.37 27.10 1.73
CA VAL A 605 -37.21 25.78 2.32
C VAL A 605 -38.54 25.04 2.26
N ALA A 606 -38.59 23.81 1.73
CA ALA A 606 -39.72 22.90 1.91
C ALA A 606 -39.27 21.43 1.90
N SER A 607 -39.45 20.76 3.04
CA SER A 607 -39.39 19.31 3.18
C SER A 607 -40.75 18.71 2.84
N VAL A 608 -40.82 17.74 1.93
CA VAL A 608 -42.06 17.00 1.63
C VAL A 608 -41.80 15.50 1.73
N SER A 609 -42.55 14.86 2.63
CA SER A 609 -42.71 13.41 2.75
C SER A 609 -43.88 12.94 1.88
N THR A 610 -43.82 11.71 1.35
CA THR A 610 -44.99 11.08 0.71
C THR A 610 -45.17 9.62 1.13
N SER A 611 -46.39 9.30 1.57
CA SER A 611 -47.03 7.98 1.71
C SER A 611 -48.33 8.02 0.87
N THR A 612 -48.98 6.97 0.36
CA THR A 612 -49.41 5.69 0.97
C THR A 612 -49.98 4.75 -0.12
N SER A 613 -50.04 3.46 0.22
CA SER A 613 -50.42 2.22 -0.49
C SER A 613 -51.87 2.00 -1.01
N LYS A 614 -52.09 1.07 -1.98
CA LYS A 614 -52.69 -0.28 -1.75
C LYS A 614 -52.86 -1.19 -3.00
N SER A 615 -52.65 -2.49 -2.72
CA SER A 615 -53.22 -3.75 -3.27
C SER A 615 -52.92 -4.25 -4.70
N GLY A 616 -52.15 -5.34 -4.76
CA GLY A 616 -52.62 -6.67 -5.22
C GLY A 616 -52.75 -6.93 -6.73
N SER A 617 -51.75 -7.58 -7.32
CA SER A 617 -51.87 -8.65 -8.35
C SER A 617 -50.49 -8.90 -9.00
N SER A 618 -50.19 -10.16 -9.25
CA SER A 618 -49.00 -10.68 -9.92
C SER A 618 -48.84 -10.13 -11.34
N GLN A 619 -47.90 -9.19 -11.53
CA GLN A 619 -47.38 -8.74 -12.83
C GLN A 619 -45.88 -8.36 -12.72
N PRO A 620 -45.10 -8.43 -13.81
CA PRO A 620 -43.65 -8.17 -13.82
C PRO A 620 -43.33 -6.72 -13.38
N PRO A 621 -42.09 -6.43 -12.92
CA PRO A 621 -41.76 -5.17 -12.25
C PRO A 621 -42.06 -3.97 -13.16
N SER A 622 -43.03 -3.16 -12.74
CA SER A 622 -43.49 -1.97 -13.44
C SER A 622 -42.47 -0.84 -13.28
N PHE A 623 -42.27 -0.07 -14.36
CA PHE A 623 -41.53 1.19 -14.34
C PHE A 623 -42.20 2.15 -13.36
N ILE A 624 -41.55 2.45 -12.23
CA ILE A 624 -41.91 3.65 -11.46
C ILE A 624 -41.49 4.83 -12.33
N LYS A 625 -42.46 5.44 -13.03
CA LYS A 625 -42.26 6.74 -13.66
C LYS A 625 -42.06 7.76 -12.53
N PRO A 626 -41.02 8.61 -12.58
CA PRO A 626 -40.91 9.71 -11.63
C PRO A 626 -42.11 10.62 -11.86
N ASP A 627 -42.90 10.86 -10.83
CA ASP A 627 -43.71 12.08 -10.82
C ASP A 627 -42.75 13.27 -10.84
N ASN A 628 -43.10 14.26 -11.66
CA ASN A 628 -42.26 15.39 -11.99
C ASN A 628 -41.80 16.16 -10.73
N GLN A 629 -40.56 16.66 -10.79
CA GLN A 629 -39.93 17.61 -9.86
C GLN A 629 -39.49 17.04 -8.50
N LEU A 630 -38.46 16.19 -8.54
CA LEU A 630 -37.42 16.25 -7.51
C LEU A 630 -36.51 17.42 -7.86
N ASP A 631 -36.74 18.56 -7.22
CA ASP A 631 -35.82 19.70 -7.28
C ASP A 631 -34.60 19.40 -6.40
N LEU A 632 -33.66 18.65 -6.96
CA LEU A 632 -32.42 18.21 -6.30
C LEU A 632 -31.36 19.33 -6.25
N ASP A 633 -31.71 20.54 -6.70
CA ASP A 633 -30.84 21.71 -6.80
C ASP A 633 -30.99 22.66 -5.59
N SER A 634 -31.27 22.16 -4.38
CA SER A 634 -31.13 22.99 -3.18
C SER A 634 -29.68 23.53 -3.12
N PRO A 635 -29.44 24.85 -3.13
CA PRO A 635 -28.09 25.44 -3.14
C PRO A 635 -27.31 25.22 -1.84
N SER A 636 -27.79 24.39 -0.92
CA SER A 636 -27.32 24.33 0.47
C SER A 636 -26.18 23.34 0.70
N CYS A 637 -25.28 23.11 -0.26
CA CYS A 637 -24.07 22.33 0.00
C CYS A 637 -23.11 23.14 0.87
N THR A 638 -23.22 22.99 2.19
CA THR A 638 -22.36 23.71 3.15
C THR A 638 -20.99 23.06 3.35
N LEU A 639 -20.81 21.80 2.90
CA LEU A 639 -19.52 21.11 3.03
C LEU A 639 -18.52 21.55 1.95
N LYS A 640 -17.33 21.98 2.42
CA LYS A 640 -16.18 22.26 1.58
C LYS A 640 -15.82 20.97 0.81
N SER A 641 -15.72 21.06 -0.52
CA SER A 641 -15.14 20.00 -1.35
C SER A 641 -13.99 20.56 -2.17
N ASP A 642 -12.94 19.75 -2.35
CA ASP A 642 -11.76 20.11 -3.14
C ASP A 642 -11.32 18.90 -3.96
N LEU A 643 -11.47 19.02 -5.28
CA LEU A 643 -11.05 18.00 -6.25
C LEU A 643 -9.79 18.43 -7.04
N SER A 644 -9.18 19.56 -6.68
CA SER A 644 -7.98 20.05 -7.35
C SER A 644 -6.76 19.17 -7.04
N GLY A 645 -5.90 18.97 -8.04
CA GLY A 645 -4.67 18.19 -7.90
C GLY A 645 -4.83 16.67 -7.97
N PHE A 646 -6.05 16.13 -8.08
CA PHE A 646 -6.24 14.69 -8.30
C PHE A 646 -5.91 14.30 -9.74
N ARG A 647 -5.15 13.21 -9.87
CA ARG A 647 -4.74 12.60 -11.14
C ARG A 647 -5.68 11.46 -11.49
N ALA A 648 -6.08 11.31 -12.75
CA ALA A 648 -7.02 10.26 -13.18
C ALA A 648 -8.33 10.21 -12.36
N LEU A 649 -8.87 11.38 -11.99
CA LEU A 649 -10.02 11.54 -11.09
C LEU A 649 -11.25 10.71 -11.51
N ASP A 650 -11.47 10.57 -12.83
CA ASP A 650 -12.56 9.76 -13.39
C ASP A 650 -12.54 8.29 -12.93
N ALA A 651 -11.36 7.71 -12.72
CA ALA A 651 -11.24 6.32 -12.28
C ALA A 651 -11.21 6.20 -10.75
N ILE A 652 -10.69 7.21 -10.04
CA ILE A 652 -10.60 7.24 -8.57
C ILE A 652 -11.98 7.39 -7.94
N MET A 653 -12.80 8.29 -8.50
CA MET A 653 -14.02 8.71 -7.85
C MET A 653 -15.19 7.83 -8.27
N ARG A 654 -15.35 6.70 -7.59
CA ARG A 654 -16.32 5.65 -7.94
C ARG A 654 -17.49 5.61 -6.97
N PRO A 655 -18.72 5.30 -7.44
CA PRO A 655 -19.84 4.99 -6.55
C PRO A 655 -19.59 3.69 -5.79
N PHE A 656 -20.05 3.61 -4.55
CA PHE A 656 -19.90 2.40 -3.73
C PHE A 656 -20.83 2.36 -2.52
N PRO A 657 -21.14 1.16 -1.98
CA PRO A 657 -21.91 1.07 -0.75
C PRO A 657 -21.01 1.38 0.44
N ILE A 658 -21.24 2.51 1.11
CA ILE A 658 -20.58 2.85 2.37
C ILE A 658 -20.99 1.85 3.45
N LYS A 659 -22.31 1.55 3.49
CA LYS A 659 -22.91 0.61 4.43
C LYS A 659 -24.10 -0.09 3.80
N ILE A 660 -24.18 -1.41 3.93
CA ILE A 660 -25.23 -2.25 3.37
C ILE A 660 -26.15 -2.77 4.48
N HIS A 661 -27.44 -2.46 4.41
CA HIS A 661 -28.45 -3.05 5.28
C HIS A 661 -28.81 -4.48 4.81
N GLY A 662 -27.85 -5.39 4.91
CA GLY A 662 -27.90 -6.65 4.20
C GLY A 662 -26.52 -7.26 4.02
N ARG A 663 -26.44 -8.20 3.08
CA ARG A 663 -25.21 -8.83 2.62
C ARG A 663 -24.93 -8.41 1.19
N PHE A 664 -23.69 -8.04 0.88
CA PHE A 664 -23.27 -7.79 -0.49
C PHE A 664 -23.41 -9.04 -1.38
N GLU A 665 -23.81 -8.85 -2.64
CA GLU A 665 -23.74 -9.89 -3.67
C GLU A 665 -22.85 -9.48 -4.84
N PHE A 666 -23.04 -8.27 -5.37
CA PHE A 666 -22.32 -7.80 -6.54
C PHE A 666 -22.41 -6.29 -6.69
N ALA A 667 -21.36 -5.66 -7.19
CA ALA A 667 -21.43 -4.30 -7.70
C ALA A 667 -20.54 -4.12 -8.92
N GLU A 668 -20.92 -3.19 -9.79
CA GLU A 668 -20.12 -2.80 -10.94
C GLU A 668 -20.40 -1.35 -11.33
N PHE A 669 -19.34 -0.58 -11.54
CA PHE A 669 -19.38 0.75 -12.10
C PHE A 669 -18.81 0.71 -13.52
N ASN A 670 -19.66 1.04 -14.49
CA ASN A 670 -19.24 1.25 -15.87
C ASN A 670 -18.89 2.73 -16.05
N LEU A 671 -17.60 3.03 -16.09
CA LEU A 671 -17.11 4.40 -16.22
C LEU A 671 -17.53 5.06 -17.55
N CYS A 672 -17.51 4.31 -18.66
CA CYS A 672 -17.87 4.83 -19.98
C CYS A 672 -19.34 5.27 -20.05
N ASN A 673 -20.24 4.43 -19.52
CA ASN A 673 -21.68 4.69 -19.55
C ASN A 673 -22.16 5.49 -18.34
N LYS A 674 -21.29 5.73 -17.35
CA LYS A 674 -21.63 6.34 -16.06
C LYS A 674 -22.85 5.66 -15.44
N SER A 675 -22.77 4.34 -15.33
CA SER A 675 -23.82 3.50 -14.75
C SER A 675 -23.26 2.64 -13.62
N TYR A 676 -24.00 2.53 -12.53
CA TYR A 676 -23.65 1.74 -11.36
C TYR A 676 -24.76 0.76 -11.02
N LEU A 677 -24.41 -0.50 -10.84
CA LEU A 677 -25.32 -1.56 -10.40
C LEU A 677 -24.83 -2.10 -9.06
N LEU A 678 -25.73 -2.18 -8.08
CA LEU A 678 -25.53 -2.87 -6.82
C LEU A 678 -26.60 -3.95 -6.65
N LYS A 679 -26.18 -5.16 -6.27
CA LYS A 679 -27.03 -6.27 -5.86
C LYS A 679 -26.66 -6.69 -4.44
N LEU A 680 -27.68 -6.95 -3.63
CA LEU A 680 -27.53 -7.32 -2.22
C LEU A 680 -28.64 -8.27 -1.78
N VAL A 681 -28.45 -8.92 -0.64
CA VAL A 681 -29.51 -9.62 0.10
C VAL A 681 -29.90 -8.78 1.32
N GLY A 682 -31.08 -8.15 1.27
CA GLY A 682 -31.63 -7.34 2.36
C GLY A 682 -32.02 -8.18 3.58
N LYS A 683 -31.87 -7.62 4.77
CA LYS A 683 -32.18 -8.31 6.05
C LYS A 683 -33.67 -8.47 6.27
N THR A 684 -34.03 -9.56 6.94
CA THR A 684 -35.36 -9.75 7.52
C THR A 684 -35.33 -9.23 8.95
N THR A 685 -35.79 -8.00 9.20
CA THR A 685 -35.91 -7.45 10.55
C THR A 685 -37.38 -7.26 10.95
N PRO A 686 -37.73 -7.42 12.25
CA PRO A 686 -39.06 -7.09 12.77
C PRO A 686 -39.42 -5.61 12.62
N GLU A 687 -38.40 -4.75 12.62
CA GLU A 687 -38.51 -3.32 12.38
C GLU A 687 -38.65 -3.07 10.86
N GLN A 688 -39.85 -2.65 10.45
CA GLN A 688 -40.16 -2.30 9.06
C GLN A 688 -39.39 -1.06 8.60
N ILE A 689 -38.59 -1.17 7.54
CA ILE A 689 -38.22 -0.09 6.58
C ILE A 689 -37.66 1.22 7.21
N THR A 690 -36.90 1.16 8.31
CA THR A 690 -36.30 2.39 8.91
C THR A 690 -34.80 2.55 8.70
N VAL A 691 -34.07 1.49 8.31
CA VAL A 691 -32.61 1.54 8.13
C VAL A 691 -32.26 1.41 6.65
N PRO A 692 -31.61 2.42 6.03
CA PRO A 692 -31.24 2.36 4.63
C PRO A 692 -29.86 1.72 4.41
N THR A 693 -29.64 1.23 3.19
CA THR A 693 -28.31 1.06 2.59
C THR A 693 -27.78 2.42 2.16
N TYR A 694 -26.55 2.77 2.54
CA TYR A 694 -25.92 4.05 2.23
C TYR A 694 -24.93 3.86 1.09
N ILE A 695 -25.12 4.61 0.00
CA ILE A 695 -24.31 4.50 -1.22
C ILE A 695 -23.71 5.86 -1.54
N PHE A 696 -22.38 5.95 -1.60
CA PHE A 696 -21.71 7.14 -2.11
C PHE A 696 -21.94 7.24 -3.63
N ILE A 697 -22.45 8.38 -4.09
CA ILE A 697 -22.76 8.66 -5.50
C ILE A 697 -22.07 9.97 -5.90
N PRO A 698 -20.87 9.90 -6.53
CA PRO A 698 -20.07 11.08 -6.79
C PRO A 698 -20.71 11.98 -7.86
N ARG A 699 -20.94 13.25 -7.52
CA ARG A 699 -21.54 14.27 -8.39
C ARG A 699 -20.79 14.48 -9.71
N HIS A 700 -19.48 14.23 -9.71
CA HIS A 700 -18.63 14.30 -10.91
C HIS A 700 -19.10 13.36 -12.04
N HIS A 701 -19.62 12.19 -11.70
CA HIS A 701 -20.23 11.28 -12.66
C HIS A 701 -21.76 11.39 -12.68
N PHE A 702 -22.34 11.69 -11.52
CA PHE A 702 -23.78 11.58 -11.24
C PHE A 702 -24.35 12.91 -10.74
N THR A 703 -24.58 13.85 -11.65
CA THR A 703 -25.25 15.11 -11.29
C THR A 703 -26.69 14.83 -10.86
N PRO A 704 -27.15 15.28 -9.68
CA PRO A 704 -28.47 14.93 -9.14
C PRO A 704 -29.64 15.15 -10.11
N SER A 705 -29.67 16.31 -10.79
CA SER A 705 -30.69 16.67 -11.79
C SER A 705 -30.73 15.76 -13.03
N ARG A 706 -29.74 14.87 -13.21
CA ARG A 706 -29.64 13.96 -14.36
C ARG A 706 -29.58 12.49 -13.95
N LEU A 707 -29.94 12.17 -12.72
CA LEU A 707 -29.98 10.78 -12.29
C LEU A 707 -31.20 10.05 -12.85
N SER A 708 -30.97 8.80 -13.25
CA SER A 708 -32.00 7.79 -13.46
C SER A 708 -31.72 6.65 -12.51
N ILE A 709 -32.62 6.42 -11.56
CA ILE A 709 -32.48 5.38 -10.53
C ILE A 709 -33.60 4.37 -10.72
N ARG A 710 -33.24 3.09 -10.80
CA ARG A 710 -34.14 1.95 -10.85
C ARG A 710 -33.79 1.00 -9.71
N SER A 711 -34.74 0.75 -8.80
CA SER A 711 -34.58 -0.23 -7.72
C SER A 711 -35.59 -1.38 -7.86
N SER A 712 -35.29 -2.52 -7.26
CA SER A 712 -36.21 -3.65 -7.15
C SER A 712 -37.38 -3.38 -6.21
N SER A 713 -37.16 -2.62 -5.14
CA SER A 713 -38.16 -2.31 -4.13
C SER A 713 -37.85 -1.01 -3.38
N GLY A 714 -38.81 -0.61 -2.55
CA GLY A 714 -38.66 0.44 -1.57
C GLY A 714 -38.51 1.86 -2.14
N HIS A 715 -37.82 2.72 -1.41
CA HIS A 715 -37.67 4.14 -1.75
C HIS A 715 -36.25 4.62 -1.40
N TYR A 716 -35.89 5.82 -1.86
CA TYR A 716 -34.58 6.39 -1.60
C TYR A 716 -34.64 7.89 -1.31
N THR A 717 -33.68 8.37 -0.55
CA THR A 717 -33.41 9.80 -0.34
C THR A 717 -31.96 10.08 -0.73
N TYR A 718 -31.63 11.34 -1.05
CA TYR A 718 -30.27 11.74 -1.41
C TYR A 718 -29.81 12.87 -0.50
N ASN A 719 -28.76 12.59 0.27
CA ASN A 719 -28.05 13.60 1.02
C ASN A 719 -27.06 14.30 0.09
N THR A 720 -27.39 15.54 -0.29
CA THR A 720 -26.56 16.35 -1.17
C THR A 720 -25.18 16.58 -0.56
N ASP A 721 -25.11 16.97 0.69
CA ASP A 721 -23.88 17.47 1.32
C ASP A 721 -22.79 16.41 1.39
N TYR A 722 -23.19 15.16 1.62
CA TYR A 722 -22.28 14.02 1.68
C TYR A 722 -22.21 13.20 0.39
N GLN A 723 -23.01 13.56 -0.62
CA GLN A 723 -23.17 12.79 -1.86
C GLN A 723 -23.59 11.33 -1.61
N VAL A 724 -24.50 11.12 -0.65
CA VAL A 724 -24.93 9.78 -0.22
C VAL A 724 -26.39 9.54 -0.60
N LEU A 725 -26.65 8.46 -1.33
CA LEU A 725 -27.98 7.92 -1.57
C LEU A 725 -28.31 6.94 -0.43
N GLU A 726 -29.43 7.18 0.26
CA GLU A 726 -29.98 6.30 1.28
C GLU A 726 -31.10 5.48 0.64
N TRP A 727 -30.91 4.17 0.49
CA TRP A 727 -31.87 3.27 -0.14
C TRP A 727 -32.52 2.35 0.90
N PHE A 728 -33.81 2.56 1.12
CA PHE A 728 -34.66 1.72 1.96
C PHE A 728 -35.28 0.65 1.08
N HIS A 729 -34.95 -0.62 1.32
CA HIS A 729 -35.38 -1.75 0.48
C HIS A 729 -35.98 -2.87 1.30
N GLU A 730 -36.73 -3.75 0.64
CA GLU A 730 -37.30 -4.95 1.26
C GLU A 730 -36.23 -6.01 1.57
N PRO A 731 -36.55 -7.02 2.40
CA PRO A 731 -35.70 -8.20 2.61
C PRO A 731 -35.46 -9.01 1.33
N GLY A 732 -34.48 -9.92 1.35
CA GLY A 732 -34.21 -10.83 0.23
C GLY A 732 -33.37 -10.20 -0.89
N HIS A 733 -33.34 -10.80 -2.09
CA HIS A 733 -32.53 -10.29 -3.19
C HIS A 733 -33.05 -8.96 -3.71
N GLN A 734 -32.22 -7.93 -3.66
CA GLN A 734 -32.53 -6.58 -4.11
C GLN A 734 -31.47 -6.06 -5.07
N PHE A 735 -31.85 -5.15 -5.95
CA PHE A 735 -30.91 -4.42 -6.79
C PHE A 735 -31.26 -2.93 -6.88
N ILE A 736 -30.24 -2.12 -7.12
CA ILE A 736 -30.38 -0.73 -7.52
C ILE A 736 -29.41 -0.43 -8.66
N GLU A 737 -29.93 0.22 -9.69
CA GLU A 737 -29.22 0.66 -10.88
C GLU A 737 -29.31 2.19 -10.98
N ILE A 738 -28.17 2.85 -11.12
CA ILE A 738 -28.03 4.31 -11.13
C ILE A 738 -27.30 4.71 -12.40
N CYS A 739 -27.94 5.50 -13.26
CA CYS A 739 -27.38 5.93 -14.53
C CYS A 739 -27.43 7.45 -14.66
N ALA A 740 -26.38 8.04 -15.23
CA ALA A 740 -26.43 9.43 -15.69
C ALA A 740 -27.20 9.51 -17.02
N LYS A 741 -28.29 10.30 -17.08
CA LYS A 741 -29.03 10.55 -18.32
C LYS A 741 -28.12 11.28 -19.33
N SER A 742 -28.04 10.79 -20.56
CA SER A 742 -27.32 11.47 -21.64
C SER A 742 -28.01 12.79 -22.03
N LYS A 743 -27.25 13.78 -22.51
CA LYS A 743 -27.85 14.96 -23.15
C LYS A 743 -28.71 14.45 -24.32
N SER A 744 -30.03 14.65 -24.27
CA SER A 744 -30.81 14.61 -25.50
C SER A 744 -30.17 15.61 -26.46
N ARG A 745 -29.74 15.14 -27.64
CA ARG A 745 -29.41 16.06 -28.74
C ARG A 745 -30.66 16.92 -28.98
N PRO A 746 -30.54 18.23 -29.25
CA PRO A 746 -31.68 19.01 -29.66
C PRO A 746 -32.27 18.37 -30.91
N ASN A 747 -33.58 18.11 -30.89
CA ASN A 747 -34.31 17.63 -32.06
C ASN A 747 -34.16 18.66 -33.19
N THR A 748 -33.27 18.40 -34.14
CA THR A 748 -33.38 18.96 -35.48
C THR A 748 -34.40 18.14 -36.27
N PRO A 749 -35.49 18.74 -36.78
CA PRO A 749 -36.38 18.05 -37.70
C PRO A 749 -35.77 18.09 -39.11
N GLY A 750 -35.77 16.95 -39.81
CA GLY A 750 -35.62 16.91 -41.27
C GLY A 750 -34.60 15.92 -41.82
N SER A 751 -35.14 14.87 -42.45
CA SER A 751 -34.68 14.15 -43.66
C SER A 751 -33.17 13.94 -43.88
N ASP A 752 -32.72 12.68 -43.82
CA ASP A 752 -32.45 11.92 -45.05
C ASP A 752 -32.08 10.47 -44.77
N THR A 753 -32.47 9.63 -45.72
CA THR A 753 -32.33 8.17 -45.76
C THR A 753 -30.88 7.74 -46.00
N SER A 754 -30.31 6.94 -45.11
CA SER A 754 -29.30 5.93 -45.47
C SER A 754 -29.20 4.87 -44.38
N ASN A 755 -29.39 3.62 -44.79
CA ASN A 755 -29.24 2.40 -44.02
C ASN A 755 -27.85 2.33 -43.36
N ASP A 756 -27.82 2.13 -42.05
CA ASP A 756 -26.83 1.28 -41.38
C ASP A 756 -27.40 0.87 -40.00
N LEU A 757 -27.78 -0.40 -39.89
CA LEU A 757 -28.28 -1.04 -38.68
C LEU A 757 -27.08 -1.42 -37.77
N PRO A 758 -27.04 -1.03 -36.48
CA PRO A 758 -26.17 -1.65 -35.51
C PRO A 758 -26.80 -2.94 -34.98
N ALA A 759 -26.03 -4.02 -35.01
CA ALA A 759 -26.40 -5.34 -34.52
C ALA A 759 -26.70 -5.35 -33.01
N GLU A 760 -27.83 -5.96 -32.67
CA GLU A 760 -28.25 -6.33 -31.33
C GLU A 760 -27.25 -7.31 -30.70
N CYS A 761 -26.73 -6.98 -29.51
CA CYS A 761 -25.98 -7.92 -28.69
C CYS A 761 -26.93 -8.50 -27.64
N VAL A 762 -27.44 -9.69 -27.95
CA VAL A 762 -28.21 -10.53 -27.03
C VAL A 762 -27.26 -11.11 -25.99
N ILE A 763 -27.55 -10.84 -24.72
CA ILE A 763 -26.87 -11.38 -23.55
C ILE A 763 -27.40 -12.79 -23.28
N SER A 764 -26.50 -13.76 -23.14
CA SER A 764 -26.72 -15.05 -22.46
C SER A 764 -25.65 -15.24 -21.40
#